data_AF-A0A2E5YAI4-F1
#
_entry.id   AF-A0A2E5YAI4-F1
#
_cell.length_a   1.000
_cell.length_b   1.000
_cell.length_c   1.000
_cell.angle_alpha   90.00
_cell.angle_beta   90.00
_cell.angle_gamma   90.00
#
_symmetry.space_group_name_H-M   'P 1'
#
loop_
_entity.id
_entity.type
_entity.pdbx_description
1 polymer ?
#
loop_
_entity_poly.entity_id
_entity_poly.type
_entity_poly.pdbx_seq_one_letter_code
_entity_poly.pdbx_strand_id
1 'polypeptide(L)'
;MLMIHPHKGFIFEACRREPKHSDSWSMEAIITFVAEKLDVPTDAVSEHLLRHIGPEATHRHKTYIINAIGHILNLAKETSTNEQLSLCLKLQEGFKKCTEGLIIRLNDITRSFNRPRNMTQFLTVFREDLMRFIAHKLTDEVHIYNAFTLYAATRNLGVEALHPGDVFLDNQYFELTSKQKTKFEKEFNTGFNSWALLDGLVQAFSRELQDYFEYKGYNAEGYVMYQYDAIVAWFKTIFLPEELSVNDIFLVDEETSCVQALNWPVLIAQLMAYLVAHDYLQADAGEALFFKELVLVKPHIKAVAQLMQKPYYLEHVVELIKHADLLKQYSPLLVEIMVNHGVRHTPFCALNAFEVLQILRPDAKPNPITYHWMTRLPFKIKTRLLGQALSSTSTLAQSAASHIATSLLRLNRKKRSFFLTKAQLKEDILTLAARYQPEIIARLLENIAADEKIMLMTQPMFPQNAFEEWLQYHPIHATAFLHTFYPHQQLKLLSSNQGQSGEVLLNIMNYYTTPALVLDLITDLNSDQYLAMLTQQLAQNNDNLLTLSIQNHPELLEAILAKVEPAHRFDLYAQENALGLNVLMIAASSANFFDSLCLLLDSLEHGMQQTLIYRNNLFEQTAYSIAMTANNRRALDEFERRLNYRQLLQKRRPTTTQNTPAKRTCHTSFFQSSHTPPLSPADEDTNRPQL
;
A
#
# COMPACT_ATOMS: atom_id res chain seq x y z
N MET A 1 4.60 -22.73 -27.06
CA MET A 1 5.11 -21.34 -27.03
C MET A 1 5.09 -20.86 -28.47
N LEU A 2 4.10 -20.03 -28.82
CA LEU A 2 3.80 -19.61 -30.18
C LEU A 2 4.97 -18.75 -30.69
N MET A 3 5.85 -19.33 -31.51
CA MET A 3 6.99 -18.62 -32.09
C MET A 3 6.54 -17.86 -33.32
N ILE A 4 6.09 -16.62 -33.12
CA ILE A 4 5.82 -15.62 -34.16
C ILE A 4 6.93 -15.72 -35.21
N HIS A 5 6.56 -16.01 -36.47
CA HIS A 5 7.51 -16.34 -37.53
C HIS A 5 8.46 -15.15 -37.76
N PRO A 6 9.76 -15.25 -37.38
CA PRO A 6 10.67 -14.11 -37.41
C PRO A 6 11.18 -13.77 -38.83
N HIS A 7 10.57 -14.34 -39.88
CA HIS A 7 11.17 -14.41 -41.22
C HIS A 7 10.30 -13.89 -42.37
N LYS A 8 9.04 -13.49 -42.14
CA LYS A 8 8.34 -12.64 -43.11
C LYS A 8 8.63 -11.20 -42.73
N GLY A 9 9.66 -10.64 -43.37
CA GLY A 9 10.06 -9.26 -43.18
C GLY A 9 8.84 -8.36 -43.31
N PHE A 10 8.45 -7.74 -42.20
CA PHE A 10 7.39 -6.76 -42.19
C PHE A 10 7.85 -5.59 -43.06
N ILE A 11 7.13 -5.32 -44.14
CA ILE A 11 7.39 -4.14 -44.96
C ILE A 11 6.90 -2.95 -44.15
N PHE A 12 7.86 -2.20 -43.63
CA PHE A 12 7.61 -0.94 -42.95
C PHE A 12 7.15 0.08 -44.00
N GLU A 13 5.86 0.38 -44.04
CA GLU A 13 5.37 1.60 -44.68
C GLU A 13 5.65 2.78 -43.75
N ALA A 14 6.63 3.61 -44.11
CA ALA A 14 6.97 4.78 -43.33
C ALA A 14 5.74 5.69 -43.19
N CYS A 15 5.26 5.85 -41.94
CA CYS A 15 4.28 6.88 -41.57
C CYS A 15 4.91 8.27 -41.75
N ARG A 16 5.01 8.76 -42.99
CA ARG A 16 5.33 10.17 -43.26
C ARG A 16 4.11 10.85 -43.86
N ARG A 17 3.42 11.67 -43.07
CA ARG A 17 2.84 12.89 -43.63
C ARG A 17 3.99 13.87 -43.77
N GLU A 18 4.40 14.14 -44.99
CA GLU A 18 5.08 15.42 -45.24
C GLU A 18 4.10 16.53 -44.82
N PRO A 19 4.53 17.50 -43.99
CA PRO A 19 3.65 18.59 -43.56
C PRO A 19 3.10 19.31 -44.79
N LYS A 20 1.77 19.49 -44.84
CA LYS A 20 1.10 20.10 -45.99
C LYS A 20 1.50 21.55 -46.22
N HIS A 21 1.97 22.26 -45.20
CA HIS A 21 2.63 23.55 -45.30
C HIS A 21 3.62 23.70 -44.13
N SER A 22 4.90 23.89 -44.42
CA SER A 22 5.84 24.38 -43.40
C SER A 22 5.82 25.90 -43.43
N ASP A 23 5.01 26.51 -42.57
CA ASP A 23 5.38 27.85 -42.13
C ASP A 23 6.80 27.73 -41.57
N SER A 24 7.75 28.40 -42.23
CA SER A 24 9.13 28.39 -41.80
C SER A 24 9.20 29.11 -40.45
N TRP A 25 9.37 28.37 -39.37
CA TRP A 25 9.61 28.95 -38.07
C TRP A 25 10.98 29.63 -38.05
N SER A 26 11.04 30.92 -37.71
CA SER A 26 12.31 31.56 -37.38
C SER A 26 12.84 31.02 -36.05
N MET A 27 14.16 31.08 -35.86
CA MET A 27 14.78 30.63 -34.60
C MET A 27 14.25 31.40 -33.39
N GLU A 28 14.03 32.70 -33.55
CA GLU A 28 13.41 33.57 -32.53
C GLU A 28 11.99 33.13 -32.18
N ALA A 29 11.19 32.74 -33.18
CA ALA A 29 9.84 32.22 -32.95
C ALA A 29 9.84 30.88 -32.21
N ILE A 30 10.80 29.98 -32.53
CA ILE A 30 10.98 28.71 -31.81
C ILE A 30 11.32 28.98 -30.34
N ILE A 31 12.32 29.84 -30.09
CA ILE A 31 12.79 30.17 -28.74
C ILE A 31 11.66 30.79 -27.92
N THR A 32 10.96 31.78 -28.49
CA THR A 32 9.86 32.49 -27.82
C THR A 32 8.74 31.53 -27.46
N PHE A 33 8.31 30.67 -28.39
CA PHE A 33 7.23 29.71 -28.14
C PHE A 33 7.59 28.74 -27.00
N VAL A 34 8.79 28.16 -27.04
CA VAL A 34 9.22 27.20 -26.00
C VAL A 34 9.39 27.89 -24.64
N ALA A 35 9.95 29.09 -24.62
CA ALA A 35 10.15 29.88 -23.41
C ALA A 35 8.81 30.25 -22.74
N GLU A 36 7.84 30.73 -23.53
CA GLU A 36 6.50 31.09 -23.07
C GLU A 36 5.76 29.89 -22.48
N LYS A 37 5.78 28.73 -23.15
CA LYS A 37 5.05 27.54 -22.69
C LYS A 37 5.62 26.90 -21.44
N LEU A 38 6.92 27.07 -21.18
CA LEU A 38 7.61 26.51 -20.03
C LEU A 38 7.76 27.49 -18.87
N ASP A 39 7.35 28.75 -19.05
CA ASP A 39 7.60 29.83 -18.11
C ASP A 39 9.10 29.94 -17.73
N VAL A 40 9.97 29.90 -18.75
CA VAL A 40 11.42 30.02 -18.59
C VAL A 40 11.97 31.20 -19.38
N PRO A 41 13.09 31.81 -18.95
CA PRO A 41 13.72 32.89 -19.70
C PRO A 41 14.11 32.45 -21.12
N THR A 42 13.85 33.31 -22.11
CA THR A 42 14.24 33.10 -23.51
C THR A 42 15.73 32.81 -23.67
N ASP A 43 16.56 33.43 -22.84
CA ASP A 43 18.02 33.29 -22.89
C ASP A 43 18.47 31.86 -22.56
N ALA A 44 17.79 31.20 -21.61
CA ALA A 44 18.12 29.82 -21.23
C ALA A 44 17.80 28.83 -22.35
N VAL A 45 16.68 29.01 -23.05
CA VAL A 45 16.31 28.19 -24.23
C VAL A 45 17.25 28.50 -25.39
N SER A 46 17.53 29.79 -25.61
CA SER A 46 18.42 30.28 -26.67
C SER A 46 19.83 29.69 -26.55
N GLU A 47 20.44 29.74 -25.37
CA GLU A 47 21.80 29.22 -25.15
C GLU A 47 21.92 27.75 -25.54
N HIS A 48 20.99 26.92 -25.11
CA HIS A 48 20.99 25.49 -25.40
C HIS A 48 20.69 25.20 -26.87
N LEU A 49 19.67 25.85 -27.44
CA LEU A 49 19.26 25.62 -28.82
C LEU A 49 20.29 26.13 -29.84
N LEU A 50 20.97 27.25 -29.57
CA LEU A 50 22.00 27.81 -30.44
C LEU A 50 23.21 26.88 -30.61
N ARG A 51 23.55 26.08 -29.60
CA ARG A 51 24.61 25.06 -29.74
C ARG A 51 24.26 24.02 -30.80
N HIS A 52 22.97 23.74 -30.97
CA HIS A 52 22.48 22.79 -31.96
C HIS A 52 22.23 23.47 -33.29
N ILE A 53 21.45 24.54 -33.38
CA ILE A 53 21.01 25.10 -34.67
C ILE A 53 21.49 26.52 -34.96
N GLY A 54 22.34 27.08 -34.11
CA GLY A 54 22.87 28.44 -34.25
C GLY A 54 23.76 28.61 -35.50
N PRO A 55 24.07 29.86 -35.90
CA PRO A 55 24.90 30.16 -37.06
C PRO A 55 26.23 29.39 -37.07
N GLU A 56 26.88 29.31 -35.90
CA GLU A 56 28.17 28.63 -35.68
C GLU A 56 28.09 27.10 -35.60
N ALA A 57 26.89 26.51 -35.57
CA ALA A 57 26.75 25.06 -35.46
C ALA A 57 27.14 24.36 -36.78
N THR A 58 28.22 23.56 -36.75
CA THR A 58 28.84 22.92 -37.93
C THR A 58 28.35 21.49 -38.22
N HIS A 59 27.51 20.92 -37.36
CA HIS A 59 26.97 19.57 -37.53
C HIS A 59 26.13 19.40 -38.82
N ARG A 60 26.22 18.21 -39.43
CA ARG A 60 25.58 17.86 -40.70
C ARG A 60 24.04 17.81 -40.68
N HIS A 61 23.42 17.77 -39.50
CA HIS A 61 21.98 17.56 -39.32
C HIS A 61 21.19 18.86 -39.01
N LYS A 62 21.82 20.04 -39.15
CA LYS A 62 21.21 21.33 -38.81
C LYS A 62 19.85 21.56 -39.42
N THR A 63 19.75 21.44 -40.74
CA THR A 63 18.50 21.63 -41.49
C THR A 63 17.43 20.64 -41.05
N TYR A 64 17.82 19.40 -40.75
CA TYR A 64 16.90 18.38 -40.25
C TYR A 64 16.30 18.77 -38.89
N ILE A 65 17.13 19.18 -37.94
CA ILE A 65 16.70 19.58 -36.59
C ILE A 65 15.73 20.76 -36.67
N ILE A 66 16.06 21.78 -37.47
CA ILE A 66 15.19 22.95 -37.66
C ILE A 66 13.82 22.53 -38.20
N ASN A 67 13.80 21.69 -39.23
CA ASN A 67 12.55 21.22 -39.84
C ASN A 67 11.74 20.34 -38.87
N ALA A 68 12.39 19.45 -38.12
CA ALA A 68 11.74 18.59 -37.15
C ALA A 68 11.13 19.38 -35.98
N ILE A 69 11.84 20.39 -35.45
CA ILE A 69 11.29 21.28 -34.43
C ILE A 69 10.10 22.05 -34.99
N GLY A 70 10.22 22.66 -36.17
CA GLY A 70 9.11 23.38 -36.80
C GLY A 70 7.88 22.50 -37.02
N HIS A 71 8.08 21.23 -37.41
CA HIS A 71 7.01 20.26 -37.53
C HIS A 71 6.33 19.96 -36.19
N ILE A 72 7.10 19.68 -35.13
CA ILE A 72 6.57 19.42 -33.79
C ILE A 72 5.81 20.63 -33.24
N LEU A 73 6.30 21.84 -33.46
CA LEU A 73 5.62 23.07 -33.02
C LEU A 73 4.32 23.33 -33.77
N ASN A 74 4.26 22.99 -35.06
CA ASN A 74 3.00 23.05 -35.81
C ASN A 74 1.99 22.03 -35.28
N LEU A 75 2.42 20.81 -34.98
CA LEU A 75 1.57 19.80 -34.33
C LEU A 75 1.10 20.27 -32.95
N ALA A 76 1.98 20.87 -32.15
CA ALA A 76 1.64 21.39 -30.83
C ALA A 76 0.55 22.48 -30.87
N LYS A 77 0.47 23.29 -31.94
CA LYS A 77 -0.61 24.29 -32.08
C LYS A 77 -2.00 23.67 -32.18
N GLU A 78 -2.08 22.42 -32.64
CA GLU A 78 -3.34 21.69 -32.83
C GLU A 78 -3.73 20.84 -31.61
N THR A 79 -2.88 20.78 -30.57
CA THR A 79 -3.09 19.97 -29.36
C THR A 79 -3.56 20.81 -28.17
N SER A 80 -4.02 20.14 -27.10
CA SER A 80 -4.44 20.79 -25.86
C SER A 80 -3.28 21.47 -25.11
N THR A 81 -3.57 22.41 -24.21
CA THR A 81 -2.54 23.12 -23.42
C THR A 81 -1.63 22.18 -22.61
N ASN A 82 -2.19 21.10 -22.06
CA ASN A 82 -1.42 20.11 -21.31
C ASN A 82 -0.47 19.31 -22.20
N GLU A 83 -0.93 18.94 -23.41
CA GLU A 83 -0.09 18.28 -24.40
C GLU A 83 1.01 19.20 -24.91
N GLN A 84 0.68 20.47 -25.18
CA GLN A 84 1.67 21.51 -25.50
C GLN A 84 2.76 21.60 -24.44
N LEU A 85 2.38 21.67 -23.16
CA LEU A 85 3.34 21.70 -22.05
C LEU A 85 4.22 20.45 -22.01
N SER A 86 3.62 19.25 -22.14
CA SER A 86 4.36 17.99 -22.15
C SER A 86 5.38 17.94 -23.31
N LEU A 87 5.02 18.45 -24.48
CA LEU A 87 5.91 18.53 -25.64
C LEU A 87 7.06 19.49 -25.41
N CYS A 88 6.77 20.68 -24.91
CA CYS A 88 7.80 21.67 -24.61
C CYS A 88 8.79 21.13 -23.56
N LEU A 89 8.32 20.41 -22.55
CA LEU A 89 9.19 19.75 -21.56
C LEU A 89 10.12 18.72 -22.22
N LYS A 90 9.57 17.85 -23.07
CA LYS A 90 10.38 16.86 -23.82
C LYS A 90 11.40 17.51 -24.75
N LEU A 91 11.05 18.62 -25.40
CA LEU A 91 11.96 19.40 -26.24
C LEU A 91 13.08 20.05 -25.41
N GLN A 92 12.74 20.66 -24.27
CA GLN A 92 13.71 21.29 -23.37
C GLN A 92 14.73 20.28 -22.83
N GLU A 93 14.29 19.08 -22.45
CA GLU A 93 15.17 17.98 -22.06
C GLU A 93 16.16 17.61 -23.19
N GLY A 94 15.67 17.60 -24.44
CA GLY A 94 16.50 17.36 -25.62
C GLY A 94 17.55 18.45 -25.84
N PHE A 95 17.17 19.72 -25.72
CA PHE A 95 18.06 20.87 -25.94
C PHE A 95 19.25 20.92 -24.97
N LYS A 96 19.10 20.38 -23.75
CA LYS A 96 20.18 20.37 -22.76
C LYS A 96 21.29 19.36 -23.07
N LYS A 97 21.04 18.39 -23.96
CA LYS A 97 21.93 17.24 -24.23
C LYS A 97 22.81 17.48 -25.45
N CYS A 98 23.41 16.42 -25.99
CA CYS A 98 24.16 16.47 -27.24
C CYS A 98 23.21 16.50 -28.46
N THR A 99 23.74 16.90 -29.62
CA THR A 99 22.97 17.01 -30.88
C THR A 99 22.34 15.68 -31.30
N GLU A 100 23.05 14.56 -31.15
CA GLU A 100 22.49 13.24 -31.50
C GLU A 100 21.34 12.85 -30.56
N GLY A 101 21.48 13.13 -29.26
CA GLY A 101 20.41 12.96 -28.29
C GLY A 101 19.18 13.80 -28.60
N LEU A 102 19.38 15.04 -29.09
CA LEU A 102 18.29 15.89 -29.55
C LEU A 102 17.59 15.28 -30.78
N ILE A 103 18.33 14.77 -31.77
CA ILE A 103 17.74 14.11 -32.96
C ILE A 103 16.90 12.91 -32.55
N ILE A 104 17.42 12.05 -31.67
CA ILE A 104 16.69 10.88 -31.14
C ILE A 104 15.38 11.32 -30.49
N ARG A 105 15.42 12.37 -29.66
CA ARG A 105 14.24 12.90 -28.97
C ARG A 105 13.21 13.50 -29.93
N LEU A 106 13.66 14.27 -30.93
CA LEU A 106 12.79 14.84 -31.95
C LEU A 106 12.09 13.75 -32.77
N ASN A 107 12.80 12.66 -33.08
CA ASN A 107 12.24 11.54 -33.82
C ASN A 107 11.21 10.77 -33.00
N ASP A 108 11.48 10.54 -31.71
CA ASP A 108 10.54 9.89 -30.79
C ASP A 108 9.27 10.74 -30.60
N ILE A 109 9.42 12.07 -30.44
CA ILE A 109 8.27 13.00 -30.38
C ILE A 109 7.48 12.97 -31.68
N THR A 110 8.14 13.12 -32.82
CA THR A 110 7.48 13.13 -34.14
C THR A 110 6.69 11.84 -34.36
N ARG A 111 7.26 10.69 -34.00
CA ARG A 111 6.57 9.40 -34.08
C ARG A 111 5.34 9.33 -33.18
N SER A 112 5.36 9.94 -32.00
CA SER A 112 4.20 9.95 -31.10
C SER A 112 2.97 10.68 -31.64
N PHE A 113 3.13 11.51 -32.68
CA PHE A 113 2.03 12.18 -33.39
C PHE A 113 1.51 11.43 -34.61
N ASN A 114 2.23 10.39 -35.05
CA ASN A 114 1.83 9.65 -36.23
C ASN A 114 0.63 8.77 -35.90
N ARG A 115 -0.51 9.13 -36.49
CA ARG A 115 -1.72 8.32 -36.41
C ARG A 115 -1.64 7.12 -37.36
N PRO A 116 -1.74 5.88 -36.86
CA PRO A 116 -1.80 4.69 -37.71
C PRO A 116 -3.10 4.67 -38.52
N ARG A 117 -3.01 4.26 -39.79
CA ARG A 117 -4.13 4.23 -40.75
C ARG A 117 -4.55 2.85 -41.20
N ASN A 118 -3.73 1.85 -40.94
CA ASN A 118 -3.96 0.46 -41.31
C ASN A 118 -3.38 -0.46 -40.23
N MET A 119 -3.72 -1.75 -40.28
CA MET A 119 -3.27 -2.70 -39.26
C MET A 119 -1.74 -2.77 -39.13
N THR A 120 -1.02 -2.72 -40.26
CA THR A 120 0.45 -2.79 -40.25
C THR A 120 1.05 -1.65 -39.44
N GLN A 121 0.51 -0.43 -39.59
CA GLN A 121 0.95 0.74 -38.83
C GLN A 121 0.58 0.63 -37.35
N PHE A 122 -0.60 0.11 -37.01
CA PHE A 122 -0.96 -0.17 -35.60
C PHE A 122 -0.01 -1.16 -34.94
N LEU A 123 0.34 -2.23 -35.64
CA LEU A 123 1.29 -3.23 -35.15
C LEU A 123 2.69 -2.64 -34.96
N THR A 124 3.12 -1.76 -35.84
CA THR A 124 4.39 -1.02 -35.70
C THR A 124 4.38 -0.16 -34.45
N VAL A 125 3.35 0.69 -34.27
CA VAL A 125 3.22 1.55 -33.08
C VAL A 125 3.23 0.72 -31.81
N PHE A 126 2.48 -0.39 -31.76
CA PHE A 126 2.46 -1.28 -30.60
C PHE A 126 3.86 -1.85 -30.26
N ARG A 127 4.64 -2.26 -31.27
CA ARG A 127 6.00 -2.77 -31.07
C ARG A 127 6.98 -1.69 -30.63
N GLU A 128 6.84 -0.48 -31.17
CA GLU A 128 7.63 0.67 -30.76
C GLU A 128 7.32 1.05 -29.31
N ASP A 129 6.04 1.06 -28.91
CA ASP A 129 5.62 1.33 -27.53
C ASP A 129 6.14 0.25 -26.57
N LEU A 130 6.07 -1.02 -26.95
CA LEU A 130 6.62 -2.13 -26.17
C LEU A 130 8.14 -2.01 -26.03
N MET A 131 8.84 -1.74 -27.13
CA MET A 131 10.29 -1.50 -27.13
C MET A 131 10.63 -0.32 -26.21
N ARG A 132 9.89 0.79 -26.30
CA ARG A 132 10.08 1.99 -25.47
C ARG A 132 9.93 1.65 -23.98
N PHE A 133 8.86 0.94 -23.62
CA PHE A 133 8.59 0.52 -22.25
C PHE A 133 9.71 -0.35 -21.68
N ILE A 134 10.21 -1.32 -22.46
CA ILE A 134 11.33 -2.18 -22.04
C ILE A 134 12.61 -1.36 -21.91
N ALA A 135 12.92 -0.51 -22.89
CA ALA A 135 14.14 0.28 -22.88
C ALA A 135 14.20 1.22 -21.66
N HIS A 136 13.11 1.89 -21.29
CA HIS A 136 13.06 2.75 -20.08
C HIS A 136 13.29 1.98 -18.77
N LYS A 137 12.94 0.69 -18.69
CA LYS A 137 13.27 -0.14 -17.52
C LYS A 137 14.75 -0.52 -17.46
N LEU A 138 15.45 -0.41 -18.58
CA LEU A 138 16.84 -0.84 -18.72
C LEU A 138 17.81 0.33 -18.71
N THR A 139 17.38 1.51 -19.11
CA THR A 139 18.23 2.71 -19.21
C THR A 139 17.39 4.00 -19.25
N ASP A 140 17.95 5.07 -18.69
CA ASP A 140 17.51 6.47 -18.89
C ASP A 140 18.45 7.25 -19.83
N GLU A 141 19.51 6.59 -20.31
CA GLU A 141 20.49 7.16 -21.23
C GLU A 141 19.97 7.06 -22.68
N VAL A 142 20.00 8.18 -23.41
CA VAL A 142 19.32 8.36 -24.71
C VAL A 142 19.99 7.60 -25.85
N HIS A 143 21.31 7.44 -25.81
CA HIS A 143 22.06 6.68 -26.80
C HIS A 143 21.89 5.18 -26.57
N ILE A 144 21.88 4.71 -25.30
CA ILE A 144 21.55 3.32 -25.00
C ILE A 144 20.10 3.00 -25.40
N TYR A 145 19.17 3.95 -25.19
CA TYR A 145 17.80 3.83 -25.67
C TYR A 145 17.74 3.70 -27.21
N ASN A 146 18.47 4.54 -27.94
CA ASN A 146 18.61 4.43 -29.40
C ASN A 146 19.26 3.10 -29.83
N ALA A 147 20.25 2.61 -29.08
CA ALA A 147 20.87 1.31 -29.33
C ALA A 147 19.87 0.15 -29.21
N PHE A 148 18.90 0.20 -28.29
CA PHE A 148 17.78 -0.74 -28.25
C PHE A 148 16.88 -0.65 -29.48
N THR A 149 16.59 0.56 -29.97
CA THR A 149 15.79 0.74 -31.19
C THR A 149 16.50 0.15 -32.42
N LEU A 150 17.81 0.37 -32.54
CA LEU A 150 18.64 -0.20 -33.59
C LEU A 150 18.75 -1.72 -33.46
N TYR A 151 18.93 -2.23 -32.24
CA TYR A 151 18.94 -3.67 -31.99
C TYR A 151 17.63 -4.33 -32.43
N ALA A 152 16.48 -3.72 -32.08
CA ALA A 152 15.18 -4.23 -32.49
C ALA A 152 15.00 -4.19 -34.02
N ALA A 153 15.44 -3.10 -34.66
CA ALA A 153 15.40 -2.94 -36.12
C ALA A 153 16.26 -4.00 -36.84
N THR A 154 17.51 -4.19 -36.40
CA THR A 154 18.44 -5.18 -36.98
C THR A 154 17.98 -6.63 -36.76
N ARG A 155 17.19 -6.88 -35.72
CA ARG A 155 16.52 -8.16 -35.44
C ARG A 155 15.18 -8.32 -36.16
N ASN A 156 14.78 -7.37 -37.01
CA ASN A 156 13.52 -7.37 -37.74
C ASN A 156 12.29 -7.47 -36.82
N LEU A 157 12.34 -6.86 -35.63
CA LEU A 157 11.22 -6.87 -34.67
C LEU A 157 10.11 -5.86 -35.03
N GLY A 158 10.14 -5.28 -36.24
CA GLY A 158 9.14 -4.31 -36.69
C GLY A 158 9.21 -2.95 -35.99
N VAL A 159 10.41 -2.57 -35.54
CA VAL A 159 10.72 -1.27 -34.92
C VAL A 159 11.74 -0.55 -35.80
N GLU A 160 11.57 0.77 -36.00
CA GLU A 160 12.55 1.59 -36.71
C GLU A 160 13.55 2.18 -35.71
N ALA A 161 14.84 2.20 -36.07
CA ALA A 161 15.83 2.89 -35.26
C ALA A 161 15.52 4.39 -35.23
N LEU A 162 15.62 5.04 -34.08
CA LEU A 162 15.32 6.47 -33.98
C LEU A 162 16.39 7.31 -34.67
N HIS A 163 17.66 6.95 -34.50
CA HIS A 163 18.75 7.57 -35.23
C HIS A 163 19.80 6.53 -35.64
N PRO A 164 19.67 5.91 -36.84
CA PRO A 164 20.63 4.90 -37.31
C PRO A 164 22.06 5.44 -37.48
N GLY A 165 22.22 6.75 -37.66
CA GLY A 165 23.50 7.42 -37.88
C GLY A 165 24.17 7.98 -36.63
N ASP A 166 23.68 7.59 -35.45
CA ASP A 166 24.19 8.07 -34.16
C ASP A 166 25.65 7.65 -33.96
N VAL A 167 26.55 8.63 -33.92
CA VAL A 167 28.00 8.42 -33.82
C VAL A 167 28.41 7.75 -32.50
N PHE A 168 27.56 7.81 -31.47
CA PHE A 168 27.84 7.16 -30.19
C PHE A 168 27.64 5.64 -30.23
N LEU A 169 27.02 5.09 -31.28
CA LEU A 169 26.81 3.65 -31.40
C LEU A 169 28.10 2.86 -31.72
N ASP A 170 29.09 3.51 -32.33
CA ASP A 170 30.42 2.91 -32.57
C ASP A 170 31.31 2.92 -31.30
N ASN A 171 30.84 3.56 -30.23
CA ASN A 171 31.54 3.62 -28.97
C ASN A 171 31.13 2.45 -28.05
N GLN A 172 32.12 1.69 -27.60
CA GLN A 172 31.94 0.52 -26.73
C GLN A 172 31.14 0.80 -25.45
N TYR A 173 31.12 2.06 -24.97
CA TYR A 173 30.33 2.45 -23.80
C TYR A 173 28.81 2.40 -24.03
N PHE A 174 28.34 2.55 -25.27
CA PHE A 174 26.91 2.56 -25.62
C PHE A 174 26.46 1.28 -26.32
N GLU A 175 27.36 0.31 -26.51
CA GLU A 175 27.00 -0.99 -27.03
C GLU A 175 26.17 -1.77 -25.99
N LEU A 176 25.04 -2.33 -26.43
CA LEU A 176 24.23 -3.19 -25.56
C LEU A 176 25.01 -4.44 -25.15
N THR A 177 25.18 -4.62 -23.85
CA THR A 177 25.77 -5.84 -23.28
C THR A 177 24.91 -7.07 -23.61
N SER A 178 25.52 -8.25 -23.64
CA SER A 178 24.77 -9.51 -23.84
C SER A 178 23.65 -9.69 -22.83
N LYS A 179 23.86 -9.27 -21.57
CA LYS A 179 22.83 -9.30 -20.51
C LYS A 179 21.64 -8.41 -20.84
N GLN A 180 21.88 -7.20 -21.35
CA GLN A 180 20.81 -6.28 -21.78
C GLN A 180 20.04 -6.85 -22.98
N LYS A 181 20.75 -7.37 -24.01
CA LYS A 181 20.14 -8.01 -25.18
C LYS A 181 19.22 -9.17 -24.77
N THR A 182 19.70 -10.09 -23.92
CA THR A 182 18.90 -11.22 -23.43
C THR A 182 17.69 -10.77 -22.59
N LYS A 183 17.86 -9.76 -21.73
CA LYS A 183 16.75 -9.23 -20.92
C LYS A 183 15.70 -8.56 -21.81
N PHE A 184 16.14 -7.77 -22.79
CA PHE A 184 15.27 -7.14 -23.78
C PHE A 184 14.47 -8.17 -24.57
N GLU A 185 15.14 -9.18 -25.16
CA GLU A 185 14.47 -10.23 -25.93
C GLU A 185 13.46 -11.01 -25.09
N LYS A 186 13.80 -11.32 -23.83
CA LYS A 186 12.88 -11.99 -22.92
C LYS A 186 11.63 -11.14 -22.63
N GLU A 187 11.82 -9.87 -22.30
CA GLU A 187 10.69 -8.97 -22.02
C GLU A 187 9.85 -8.68 -23.27
N PHE A 188 10.49 -8.49 -24.42
CA PHE A 188 9.81 -8.26 -25.69
C PHE A 188 8.97 -9.47 -26.09
N ASN A 189 9.53 -10.68 -26.04
CA ASN A 189 8.77 -11.91 -26.32
C ASN A 189 7.65 -12.17 -25.31
N THR A 190 7.81 -11.69 -24.07
CA THR A 190 6.74 -11.79 -23.06
C THR A 190 5.62 -10.79 -23.35
N GLY A 191 5.95 -9.56 -23.75
CA GLY A 191 4.97 -8.52 -24.06
C GLY A 191 4.35 -8.61 -25.46
N PHE A 192 5.01 -9.30 -26.39
CA PHE A 192 4.56 -9.50 -27.77
C PHE A 192 4.06 -10.95 -27.95
N ASN A 193 2.98 -11.31 -27.25
CA ASN A 193 2.27 -12.58 -27.41
C ASN A 193 0.82 -12.32 -27.89
N SER A 194 0.08 -13.37 -28.28
CA SER A 194 -1.28 -13.24 -28.84
C SER A 194 -2.21 -12.38 -27.97
N TRP A 195 -2.29 -12.70 -26.69
CA TRP A 195 -3.18 -12.04 -25.75
C TRP A 195 -2.78 -10.60 -25.47
N ALA A 196 -1.49 -10.35 -25.20
CA ALA A 196 -0.99 -9.00 -24.95
C ALA A 196 -1.10 -8.10 -26.19
N LEU A 197 -0.90 -8.66 -27.38
CA LEU A 197 -1.09 -7.97 -28.65
C LEU A 197 -2.57 -7.59 -28.85
N LEU A 198 -3.49 -8.54 -28.66
CA LEU A 198 -4.93 -8.27 -28.76
C LEU A 198 -5.37 -7.21 -27.75
N ASP A 199 -4.96 -7.32 -26.49
CA ASP A 199 -5.28 -6.36 -25.43
C ASP A 199 -4.76 -4.96 -25.79
N GLY A 200 -3.50 -4.86 -26.20
CA GLY A 200 -2.87 -3.61 -26.61
C GLY A 200 -3.52 -2.98 -27.84
N LEU A 201 -3.91 -3.77 -28.85
CA LEU A 201 -4.61 -3.27 -30.03
C LEU A 201 -6.01 -2.77 -29.70
N VAL A 202 -6.76 -3.48 -28.84
CA VAL A 202 -8.08 -3.03 -28.37
C VAL A 202 -7.97 -1.71 -27.62
N GLN A 203 -6.95 -1.56 -26.75
CA GLN A 203 -6.67 -0.29 -26.08
C GLN A 203 -6.33 0.83 -27.09
N ALA A 204 -5.45 0.54 -28.06
CA ALA A 204 -5.07 1.50 -29.08
C ALA A 204 -6.26 1.95 -29.94
N PHE A 205 -7.13 1.02 -30.35
CA PHE A 205 -8.36 1.33 -31.08
C PHE A 205 -9.32 2.15 -30.23
N SER A 206 -9.52 1.78 -28.97
CA SER A 206 -10.40 2.52 -28.06
C SER A 206 -9.97 3.97 -27.89
N ARG A 207 -8.67 4.23 -27.72
CA ARG A 207 -8.11 5.59 -27.65
C ARG A 207 -8.32 6.35 -28.96
N GLU A 208 -7.96 5.76 -30.09
CA GLU A 208 -8.12 6.39 -31.41
C GLU A 208 -9.60 6.78 -31.68
N LEU A 209 -10.54 5.91 -31.31
CA LEU A 209 -11.97 6.15 -31.44
C LEU A 209 -12.49 7.25 -30.51
N GLN A 210 -12.01 7.30 -29.27
CA GLN A 210 -12.35 8.34 -28.30
C GLN A 210 -11.83 9.72 -28.75
N ASP A 211 -10.57 9.78 -29.15
CA ASP A 211 -9.87 11.03 -29.44
C ASP A 211 -10.32 11.66 -30.76
N TYR A 212 -10.72 10.85 -31.76
CA TYR A 212 -10.96 11.35 -33.12
C TYR A 212 -12.33 11.03 -33.72
N PHE A 213 -13.10 10.14 -33.10
CA PHE A 213 -14.40 9.72 -33.62
C PHE A 213 -15.54 9.93 -32.61
N GLU A 214 -15.28 10.66 -31.52
CA GLU A 214 -16.25 10.99 -30.48
C GLU A 214 -16.91 9.75 -29.86
N TYR A 215 -16.24 8.60 -29.89
CA TYR A 215 -16.74 7.36 -29.29
C TYR A 215 -16.72 7.47 -27.76
N LYS A 216 -17.88 7.37 -27.12
CA LYS A 216 -18.07 7.51 -25.67
C LYS A 216 -18.33 6.17 -24.96
N GLY A 217 -18.19 5.04 -25.67
CA GLY A 217 -18.60 3.73 -25.14
C GLY A 217 -20.08 3.46 -25.38
N TYR A 218 -20.80 3.01 -24.35
CA TYR A 218 -22.24 2.81 -24.43
C TYR A 218 -22.97 4.15 -24.41
N ASN A 219 -23.85 4.35 -25.39
CA ASN A 219 -24.70 5.53 -25.52
C ASN A 219 -26.17 5.09 -25.62
N ALA A 220 -26.94 5.34 -24.55
CA ALA A 220 -28.35 4.97 -24.47
C ALA A 220 -29.22 5.70 -25.52
N GLU A 221 -28.84 6.93 -25.90
CA GLU A 221 -29.54 7.73 -26.92
C GLU A 221 -29.17 7.30 -28.35
N GLY A 222 -28.10 6.52 -28.48
CA GLY A 222 -27.53 6.11 -29.76
C GLY A 222 -26.55 7.13 -30.35
N TYR A 223 -25.62 6.63 -31.16
CA TYR A 223 -24.71 7.46 -31.95
C TYR A 223 -25.44 8.03 -33.18
N VAL A 224 -25.14 9.28 -33.52
CA VAL A 224 -25.67 9.91 -34.74
C VAL A 224 -24.98 9.36 -35.99
N MET A 225 -25.69 9.37 -37.12
CA MET A 225 -25.27 8.72 -38.37
C MET A 225 -23.83 9.03 -38.79
N TYR A 226 -23.44 10.31 -38.79
CA TYR A 226 -22.09 10.69 -39.22
C TYR A 226 -20.98 10.14 -38.30
N GLN A 227 -21.25 9.95 -36.99
CA GLN A 227 -20.27 9.40 -36.05
C GLN A 227 -20.04 7.92 -36.33
N TYR A 228 -21.12 7.12 -36.37
CA TYR A 228 -20.94 5.69 -36.60
C TYR A 228 -20.49 5.40 -38.03
N ASP A 229 -20.89 6.16 -39.05
CA ASP A 229 -20.40 6.00 -40.43
C ASP A 229 -18.88 6.25 -40.51
N ALA A 230 -18.37 7.25 -39.80
CA ALA A 230 -16.93 7.53 -39.73
C ALA A 230 -16.18 6.38 -39.05
N ILE A 231 -16.73 5.82 -37.97
CA ILE A 231 -16.16 4.66 -37.27
C ILE A 231 -16.19 3.40 -38.16
N VAL A 232 -17.30 3.15 -38.88
CA VAL A 232 -17.41 2.04 -39.84
C VAL A 232 -16.36 2.18 -40.94
N ALA A 233 -16.24 3.38 -41.52
CA ALA A 233 -15.25 3.66 -42.55
C ALA A 233 -13.83 3.42 -42.04
N TRP A 234 -13.52 3.86 -40.81
CA TRP A 234 -12.22 3.65 -40.18
C TRP A 234 -11.92 2.15 -39.96
N PHE A 235 -12.85 1.37 -39.41
CA PHE A 235 -12.65 -0.07 -39.26
C PHE A 235 -12.45 -0.79 -40.60
N LYS A 236 -13.16 -0.38 -41.65
CA LYS A 236 -12.95 -0.90 -43.02
C LYS A 236 -11.55 -0.61 -43.55
N THR A 237 -10.93 0.50 -43.17
CA THR A 237 -9.52 0.77 -43.52
C THR A 237 -8.53 -0.11 -42.76
N ILE A 238 -8.93 -0.68 -41.62
CA ILE A 238 -8.07 -1.51 -40.76
C ILE A 238 -8.19 -3.00 -41.09
N PHE A 239 -9.41 -3.52 -41.25
CA PHE A 239 -9.72 -4.95 -41.35
C PHE A 239 -9.92 -5.50 -42.78
N LEU A 240 -9.88 -4.62 -43.80
CA LEU A 240 -10.29 -4.79 -45.21
C LEU A 240 -11.77 -4.38 -45.49
N PRO A 241 -12.07 -3.81 -46.68
CA PRO A 241 -13.30 -3.04 -46.89
C PRO A 241 -14.59 -3.84 -47.11
N GLU A 242 -14.50 -5.12 -47.49
CA GLU A 242 -15.62 -5.83 -48.16
C GLU A 242 -16.51 -6.67 -47.23
N GLU A 243 -16.14 -6.92 -45.97
CA GLU A 243 -16.82 -7.94 -45.15
C GLU A 243 -17.53 -7.41 -43.89
N LEU A 244 -17.34 -6.14 -43.50
CA LEU A 244 -17.92 -5.62 -42.25
C LEU A 244 -19.25 -4.90 -42.46
N SER A 245 -20.32 -5.48 -41.92
CA SER A 245 -21.62 -4.81 -41.79
C SER A 245 -21.66 -3.92 -40.53
N VAL A 246 -22.65 -3.02 -40.45
CA VAL A 246 -22.86 -2.18 -39.26
C VAL A 246 -23.10 -3.04 -38.02
N ASN A 247 -23.80 -4.17 -38.15
CA ASN A 247 -24.10 -5.09 -37.03
C ASN A 247 -22.87 -5.87 -36.54
N ASP A 248 -21.84 -6.02 -37.38
CA ASP A 248 -20.57 -6.62 -36.97
C ASP A 248 -19.75 -5.65 -36.12
N ILE A 249 -19.87 -4.35 -36.40
CA ILE A 249 -19.11 -3.30 -35.73
C ILE A 249 -19.84 -2.78 -34.49
N PHE A 250 -21.17 -2.68 -34.55
CA PHE A 250 -22.00 -2.07 -33.52
C PHE A 250 -23.08 -3.00 -32.98
N LEU A 251 -23.42 -2.80 -31.71
CA LEU A 251 -24.65 -3.27 -31.10
C LEU A 251 -25.77 -2.31 -31.50
N VAL A 252 -26.70 -2.83 -32.31
CA VAL A 252 -27.90 -2.11 -32.75
C VAL A 252 -29.06 -2.61 -31.90
N ASP A 253 -29.77 -1.67 -31.26
CA ASP A 253 -31.01 -1.97 -30.57
C ASP A 253 -32.10 -2.28 -31.62
N GLU A 254 -32.62 -3.50 -31.62
CA GLU A 254 -33.63 -3.94 -32.60
C GLU A 254 -34.94 -3.14 -32.48
N GLU A 255 -35.30 -2.64 -31.30
CA GLU A 255 -36.54 -1.91 -31.08
C GLU A 255 -36.46 -0.47 -31.57
N THR A 256 -35.35 0.20 -31.27
CA THR A 256 -35.15 1.62 -31.59
C THR A 256 -34.36 1.85 -32.87
N SER A 257 -33.73 0.81 -33.43
CA SER A 257 -32.72 0.88 -34.48
C SER A 257 -31.53 1.79 -34.15
N CYS A 258 -31.34 2.13 -32.87
CA CYS A 258 -30.24 2.98 -32.42
C CYS A 258 -28.94 2.19 -32.30
N VAL A 259 -27.84 2.79 -32.77
CA VAL A 259 -26.48 2.28 -32.61
C VAL A 259 -25.97 2.65 -31.22
N GLN A 260 -25.83 1.69 -30.29
CA GLN A 260 -25.58 2.00 -28.88
C GLN A 260 -24.11 1.89 -28.46
N ALA A 261 -23.38 0.91 -28.96
CA ALA A 261 -21.98 0.65 -28.55
C ALA A 261 -21.28 -0.22 -29.61
N LEU A 262 -19.94 -0.33 -29.53
CA LEU A 262 -19.22 -1.29 -30.37
C LEU A 262 -19.49 -2.73 -29.96
N ASN A 263 -19.60 -3.60 -30.95
CA ASN A 263 -19.68 -5.04 -30.78
C ASN A 263 -18.27 -5.63 -30.63
N TRP A 264 -17.60 -5.24 -29.55
CA TRP A 264 -16.22 -5.63 -29.31
C TRP A 264 -15.94 -7.13 -29.35
N PRO A 265 -16.82 -8.03 -28.86
CA PRO A 265 -16.59 -9.46 -29.02
C PRO A 265 -16.40 -9.87 -30.48
N VAL A 266 -17.26 -9.38 -31.39
CA VAL A 266 -17.14 -9.64 -32.83
C VAL A 266 -15.85 -9.03 -33.38
N LEU A 267 -15.56 -7.77 -33.05
CA LEU A 267 -14.35 -7.08 -33.49
C LEU A 267 -13.06 -7.78 -33.00
N ILE A 268 -13.03 -8.31 -31.78
CA ILE A 268 -11.89 -9.07 -31.23
C ILE A 268 -11.72 -10.38 -32.01
N ALA A 269 -12.80 -11.11 -32.28
CA ALA A 269 -12.72 -12.35 -33.05
C ALA A 269 -12.29 -12.09 -34.50
N GLN A 270 -12.77 -11.02 -35.12
CA GLN A 270 -12.35 -10.59 -36.45
C GLN A 270 -10.90 -10.13 -36.48
N LEU A 271 -10.46 -9.36 -35.47
CA LEU A 271 -9.08 -8.96 -35.31
C LEU A 271 -8.16 -10.18 -35.19
N MET A 272 -8.53 -11.14 -34.35
CA MET A 272 -7.79 -12.37 -34.20
C MET A 272 -7.70 -13.14 -35.53
N ALA A 273 -8.82 -13.31 -36.22
CA ALA A 273 -8.85 -13.96 -37.53
C ALA A 273 -7.98 -13.23 -38.57
N TYR A 274 -8.05 -11.89 -38.60
CA TYR A 274 -7.25 -11.06 -39.49
C TYR A 274 -5.76 -11.20 -39.21
N LEU A 275 -5.35 -11.12 -37.94
CA LEU A 275 -3.95 -11.26 -37.53
C LEU A 275 -3.39 -12.64 -37.89
N VAL A 276 -4.18 -13.70 -37.74
CA VAL A 276 -3.79 -15.06 -38.12
C VAL A 276 -3.72 -15.21 -39.65
N ALA A 277 -4.72 -14.72 -40.39
CA ALA A 277 -4.77 -14.83 -41.85
C ALA A 277 -3.61 -14.11 -42.56
N HIS A 278 -3.11 -13.04 -41.96
CA HIS A 278 -1.98 -12.25 -42.48
C HIS A 278 -0.63 -12.62 -41.83
N ASP A 279 -0.55 -13.74 -41.11
CA ASP A 279 0.65 -14.23 -40.42
C ASP A 279 1.25 -13.22 -39.41
N TYR A 280 0.46 -12.26 -38.93
CA TYR A 280 0.87 -11.32 -37.88
C TYR A 280 0.89 -11.96 -36.51
N LEU A 281 0.07 -12.99 -36.33
CA LEU A 281 0.00 -13.77 -35.12
C LEU A 281 -0.04 -15.26 -35.44
N GLN A 282 0.79 -16.03 -34.75
CA GLN A 282 0.56 -17.45 -34.65
C GLN A 282 -0.36 -17.68 -33.46
N ALA A 283 -1.59 -18.06 -33.73
CA ALA A 283 -2.50 -18.58 -32.73
C ALA A 283 -2.61 -20.08 -32.88
N ASP A 284 -2.76 -20.82 -31.79
CA ASP A 284 -3.22 -22.19 -31.92
C ASP A 284 -4.69 -22.20 -32.39
N ALA A 285 -5.10 -23.29 -33.05
CA ALA A 285 -6.46 -23.41 -33.55
C ALA A 285 -7.51 -23.35 -32.42
N GLY A 286 -7.12 -23.68 -31.19
CA GLY A 286 -7.98 -23.62 -30.00
C GLY A 286 -8.28 -22.17 -29.58
N GLU A 287 -7.29 -21.29 -29.63
CA GLU A 287 -7.42 -19.88 -29.28
C GLU A 287 -8.31 -19.13 -30.27
N ALA A 288 -8.08 -19.30 -31.57
CA ALA A 288 -8.94 -18.72 -32.61
C ALA A 288 -10.38 -19.25 -32.51
N LEU A 289 -10.53 -20.56 -32.26
CA LEU A 289 -11.85 -21.16 -32.06
C LEU A 289 -12.52 -20.63 -30.77
N PHE A 290 -11.77 -20.42 -29.70
CA PHE A 290 -12.27 -19.89 -28.43
C PHE A 290 -12.91 -18.52 -28.63
N PHE A 291 -12.22 -17.55 -29.25
CA PHE A 291 -12.79 -16.23 -29.51
C PHE A 291 -13.98 -16.28 -30.47
N LYS A 292 -13.90 -17.12 -31.52
CA LYS A 292 -15.01 -17.31 -32.46
C LYS A 292 -16.27 -17.85 -31.76
N GLU A 293 -16.13 -18.85 -30.89
CA GLU A 293 -17.28 -19.39 -30.16
C GLU A 293 -17.78 -18.43 -29.08
N LEU A 294 -16.89 -17.64 -28.45
CA LEU A 294 -17.27 -16.64 -27.45
C LEU A 294 -18.22 -15.56 -28.02
N VAL A 295 -18.07 -15.23 -29.31
CA VAL A 295 -19.00 -14.37 -30.06
C VAL A 295 -20.38 -14.98 -30.23
N LEU A 296 -20.44 -16.27 -30.54
CA LEU A 296 -21.69 -16.98 -30.83
C LEU A 296 -22.53 -17.21 -29.58
N VAL A 297 -21.90 -17.17 -28.41
CA VAL A 297 -22.61 -17.28 -27.15
C VAL A 297 -23.34 -15.97 -26.87
N LYS A 298 -24.61 -15.90 -27.30
CA LYS A 298 -25.59 -14.96 -26.73
C LYS A 298 -25.47 -15.02 -25.20
N PRO A 299 -25.71 -13.92 -24.46
CA PRO A 299 -25.56 -13.85 -23.00
C PRO A 299 -26.59 -14.69 -22.21
N HIS A 300 -26.88 -15.91 -22.67
CA HIS A 300 -27.60 -16.95 -21.96
C HIS A 300 -26.63 -17.76 -21.12
N ILE A 301 -26.81 -17.70 -19.80
CA ILE A 301 -26.00 -18.39 -18.79
C ILE A 301 -25.74 -19.87 -19.13
N LYS A 302 -26.73 -20.57 -19.67
CA LYS A 302 -26.60 -22.00 -20.02
C LYS A 302 -25.60 -22.25 -21.15
N ALA A 303 -25.65 -21.43 -22.21
CA ALA A 303 -24.76 -21.58 -23.35
C ALA A 303 -23.31 -21.24 -22.96
N VAL A 304 -23.11 -20.17 -22.18
CA VAL A 304 -21.80 -19.84 -21.61
C VAL A 304 -21.30 -20.97 -20.73
N ALA A 305 -22.13 -21.48 -19.82
CA ALA A 305 -21.71 -22.56 -18.92
C ALA A 305 -21.33 -23.84 -19.67
N GLN A 306 -22.01 -24.18 -20.76
CA GLN A 306 -21.67 -25.30 -21.63
C GLN A 306 -20.35 -25.06 -22.38
N LEU A 307 -20.14 -23.83 -22.89
CA LEU A 307 -18.88 -23.44 -23.50
C LEU A 307 -17.71 -23.66 -22.53
N MET A 308 -17.85 -23.15 -21.31
CA MET A 308 -16.83 -23.25 -20.26
C MET A 308 -16.58 -24.70 -19.78
N GLN A 309 -17.49 -25.64 -20.03
CA GLN A 309 -17.26 -27.06 -19.68
C GLN A 309 -16.27 -27.76 -20.62
N LYS A 310 -15.93 -27.15 -21.77
CA LYS A 310 -14.95 -27.69 -22.70
C LYS A 310 -13.55 -27.63 -22.06
N PRO A 311 -12.85 -28.77 -21.84
CA PRO A 311 -11.60 -28.81 -21.08
C PRO A 311 -10.50 -27.88 -21.62
N TYR A 312 -10.47 -27.68 -22.93
CA TYR A 312 -9.47 -26.87 -23.62
C TYR A 312 -9.69 -25.36 -23.49
N TYR A 313 -10.90 -24.91 -23.10
CA TYR A 313 -11.17 -23.48 -22.92
C TYR A 313 -10.75 -22.93 -21.57
N LEU A 314 -10.49 -23.81 -20.61
CA LEU A 314 -10.08 -23.37 -19.30
C LEU A 314 -8.78 -22.56 -19.34
N GLU A 315 -7.79 -22.99 -20.13
CA GLU A 315 -6.52 -22.28 -20.27
C GLU A 315 -6.71 -20.90 -20.90
N HIS A 316 -7.55 -20.79 -21.93
CA HIS A 316 -7.86 -19.51 -22.59
C HIS A 316 -8.69 -18.57 -21.70
N VAL A 317 -9.61 -19.09 -20.88
CA VAL A 317 -10.35 -18.29 -19.90
C VAL A 317 -9.41 -17.76 -18.83
N VAL A 318 -8.52 -18.61 -18.32
CA VAL A 318 -7.50 -18.23 -17.33
C VAL A 318 -6.57 -17.17 -17.89
N GLU A 319 -6.21 -17.27 -19.17
CA GLU A 319 -5.38 -16.27 -19.85
C GLU A 319 -6.15 -14.97 -20.08
N LEU A 320 -7.36 -15.01 -20.65
CA LEU A 320 -8.22 -13.85 -20.84
C LEU A 320 -8.42 -13.06 -19.54
N ILE A 321 -8.56 -13.74 -18.39
CA ILE A 321 -8.72 -13.07 -17.08
C ILE A 321 -7.51 -12.22 -16.68
N LYS A 322 -6.32 -12.48 -17.24
CA LYS A 322 -5.13 -11.66 -16.99
C LYS A 322 -5.15 -10.35 -17.77
N HIS A 323 -5.98 -10.23 -18.81
CA HIS A 323 -6.05 -9.09 -19.72
C HIS A 323 -7.34 -8.30 -19.45
N ALA A 324 -7.22 -7.34 -18.54
CA ALA A 324 -8.35 -6.59 -18.01
C ALA A 324 -9.11 -5.81 -19.10
N ASP A 325 -8.40 -5.24 -20.07
CA ASP A 325 -9.01 -4.40 -21.10
C ASP A 325 -9.75 -5.23 -22.15
N LEU A 326 -9.27 -6.44 -22.48
CA LEU A 326 -10.05 -7.43 -23.22
C LEU A 326 -11.30 -7.85 -22.45
N LEU A 327 -11.19 -8.19 -21.16
CA LEU A 327 -12.36 -8.62 -20.38
C LEU A 327 -13.45 -7.54 -20.30
N LYS A 328 -13.06 -6.27 -20.20
CA LYS A 328 -14.02 -5.15 -20.12
C LYS A 328 -14.94 -5.05 -21.34
N GLN A 329 -14.51 -5.62 -22.47
CA GLN A 329 -15.27 -5.61 -23.71
C GLN A 329 -16.43 -6.63 -23.75
N TYR A 330 -16.53 -7.51 -22.75
CA TYR A 330 -17.59 -8.51 -22.68
C TYR A 330 -18.68 -8.09 -21.69
N SER A 331 -19.89 -8.62 -21.89
CA SER A 331 -21.00 -8.35 -20.97
C SER A 331 -20.62 -8.74 -19.52
N PRO A 332 -21.04 -7.96 -18.50
CA PRO A 332 -20.70 -8.26 -17.11
C PRO A 332 -21.11 -9.67 -16.65
N LEU A 333 -22.21 -10.21 -17.18
CA LEU A 333 -22.66 -11.58 -16.90
C LEU A 333 -21.69 -12.63 -17.46
N LEU A 334 -21.20 -12.43 -18.69
CA LEU A 334 -20.22 -13.32 -19.30
C LEU A 334 -18.89 -13.28 -18.53
N VAL A 335 -18.40 -12.09 -18.18
CA VAL A 335 -17.22 -11.91 -17.34
C VAL A 335 -17.40 -12.62 -16.00
N GLU A 336 -18.54 -12.45 -15.35
CA GLU A 336 -18.84 -13.14 -14.09
C GLU A 336 -18.78 -14.67 -14.23
N ILE A 337 -19.33 -15.24 -15.30
CA ILE A 337 -19.28 -16.69 -15.53
C ILE A 337 -17.84 -17.15 -15.81
N MET A 338 -17.10 -16.42 -16.64
CA MET A 338 -15.70 -16.72 -16.97
C MET A 338 -14.83 -16.68 -15.72
N VAL A 339 -14.97 -15.64 -14.90
CA VAL A 339 -14.26 -15.50 -13.62
C VAL A 339 -14.63 -16.64 -12.67
N ASN A 340 -15.93 -16.92 -12.49
CA ASN A 340 -16.38 -18.01 -11.63
C ASN A 340 -15.85 -19.37 -12.07
N HIS A 341 -15.71 -19.58 -13.38
CA HIS A 341 -15.15 -20.79 -13.94
C HIS A 341 -13.62 -20.82 -13.75
N GLY A 342 -12.90 -19.82 -14.23
CA GLY A 342 -11.44 -19.73 -14.14
C GLY A 342 -10.94 -19.80 -12.70
N VAL A 343 -11.61 -19.13 -11.75
CA VAL A 343 -11.21 -19.16 -10.33
C VAL A 343 -11.40 -20.52 -9.68
N ARG A 344 -12.35 -21.36 -10.12
CA ARG A 344 -12.49 -22.73 -9.59
C ARG A 344 -11.26 -23.59 -9.90
N HIS A 345 -10.56 -23.29 -10.98
CA HIS A 345 -9.43 -24.08 -11.46
C HIS A 345 -8.08 -23.41 -11.18
N THR A 346 -7.98 -22.09 -11.36
CA THR A 346 -6.78 -21.29 -11.16
C THR A 346 -7.09 -20.09 -10.25
N PRO A 347 -7.12 -20.30 -8.93
CA PRO A 347 -7.58 -19.28 -8.01
C PRO A 347 -6.75 -18.00 -7.93
N PHE A 348 -5.53 -18.01 -8.47
CA PHE A 348 -4.67 -16.82 -8.53
C PHE A 348 -5.22 -15.76 -9.49
N CYS A 349 -6.02 -16.16 -10.48
CA CYS A 349 -6.71 -15.25 -11.38
C CYS A 349 -7.84 -14.46 -10.71
N ALA A 350 -8.17 -14.79 -9.45
CA ALA A 350 -9.24 -14.16 -8.70
C ALA A 350 -9.02 -12.67 -8.40
N LEU A 351 -7.77 -12.21 -8.26
CA LEU A 351 -7.48 -10.79 -8.01
C LEU A 351 -7.75 -9.95 -9.24
N ASN A 352 -7.08 -10.25 -10.36
CA ASN A 352 -7.28 -9.53 -11.63
C ASN A 352 -8.76 -9.56 -12.05
N ALA A 353 -9.42 -10.72 -11.88
CA ALA A 353 -10.86 -10.84 -12.09
C ALA A 353 -11.70 -9.91 -11.20
N PHE A 354 -11.35 -9.82 -9.92
CA PHE A 354 -12.02 -8.93 -8.98
C PHE A 354 -11.81 -7.46 -9.34
N GLU A 355 -10.60 -7.09 -9.75
CA GLU A 355 -10.29 -5.74 -10.22
C GLU A 355 -11.18 -5.34 -11.41
N VAL A 356 -11.27 -6.22 -12.40
CA VAL A 356 -12.11 -6.00 -13.59
C VAL A 356 -13.59 -5.93 -13.23
N LEU A 357 -14.09 -6.82 -12.37
CA LEU A 357 -15.50 -6.83 -11.98
C LEU A 357 -15.92 -5.57 -11.22
N GLN A 358 -15.01 -4.93 -10.46
CA GLN A 358 -15.30 -3.63 -9.84
C GLN A 358 -15.36 -2.50 -10.87
N ILE A 359 -14.41 -2.46 -11.81
CA ILE A 359 -14.40 -1.45 -12.88
C ILE A 359 -15.67 -1.51 -13.73
N LEU A 360 -16.18 -2.71 -14.00
CA LEU A 360 -17.36 -2.92 -14.84
C LEU A 360 -18.69 -2.52 -14.18
N ARG A 361 -18.72 -2.29 -12.85
CA ARG A 361 -19.95 -1.95 -12.12
C ARG A 361 -19.68 -0.95 -10.99
N PRO A 362 -19.26 0.29 -11.29
CA PRO A 362 -18.99 1.29 -10.26
C PRO A 362 -20.25 1.69 -9.48
N ASP A 363 -21.42 1.75 -10.15
CA ASP A 363 -22.67 2.27 -9.58
C ASP A 363 -23.72 1.21 -9.24
N ALA A 364 -23.47 -0.06 -9.60
CA ALA A 364 -24.35 -1.12 -9.13
C ALA A 364 -24.13 -1.23 -7.63
N LYS A 365 -25.17 -0.91 -6.82
CA LYS A 365 -25.29 -1.46 -5.46
C LYS A 365 -24.83 -2.90 -5.59
N PRO A 366 -23.82 -3.37 -4.83
CA PRO A 366 -23.28 -4.69 -5.01
C PRO A 366 -24.41 -5.66 -4.77
N ASN A 367 -25.11 -6.00 -5.84
CA ASN A 367 -26.09 -7.06 -5.87
C ASN A 367 -25.20 -8.24 -5.57
N PRO A 368 -25.22 -8.73 -4.32
CA PRO A 368 -24.05 -9.25 -3.65
C PRO A 368 -23.51 -10.28 -4.60
N ILE A 369 -22.41 -9.95 -5.30
CA ILE A 369 -21.74 -10.93 -6.13
C ILE A 369 -21.51 -12.01 -5.11
N THR A 370 -22.23 -13.12 -5.26
CA THR A 370 -22.15 -14.14 -4.26
C THR A 370 -20.75 -14.66 -4.49
N TYR A 371 -19.80 -14.15 -3.72
CA TYR A 371 -18.45 -14.65 -3.58
C TYR A 371 -18.49 -16.05 -2.94
N HIS A 372 -19.53 -16.84 -3.22
CA HIS A 372 -19.63 -18.27 -3.00
C HIS A 372 -18.42 -18.96 -3.62
N TRP A 373 -17.88 -18.47 -4.73
CA TRP A 373 -16.60 -18.98 -5.23
C TRP A 373 -15.46 -18.72 -4.23
N MET A 374 -15.37 -17.54 -3.60
CA MET A 374 -14.40 -17.28 -2.53
C MET A 374 -14.59 -18.29 -1.40
N THR A 375 -15.84 -18.59 -1.00
CA THR A 375 -16.09 -19.61 0.04
C THR A 375 -15.59 -21.01 -0.34
N ARG A 376 -15.49 -21.32 -1.64
CA ARG A 376 -14.99 -22.59 -2.18
C ARG A 376 -13.48 -22.62 -2.42
N LEU A 377 -12.78 -21.50 -2.30
CA LEU A 377 -11.33 -21.46 -2.51
C LEU A 377 -10.58 -22.33 -1.49
N PRO A 378 -9.49 -23.01 -1.91
CA PRO A 378 -8.55 -23.64 -1.00
C PRO A 378 -8.03 -22.67 0.05
N PHE A 379 -7.83 -23.17 1.28
CA PHE A 379 -7.36 -22.37 2.42
C PHE A 379 -6.13 -21.50 2.09
N LYS A 380 -5.09 -22.10 1.50
CA LYS A 380 -3.82 -21.42 1.15
C LYS A 380 -4.00 -20.22 0.24
N ILE A 381 -5.04 -20.23 -0.59
CA ILE A 381 -5.27 -19.18 -1.58
C ILE A 381 -6.07 -18.06 -0.92
N LYS A 382 -7.10 -18.38 -0.14
CA LYS A 382 -7.82 -17.38 0.66
C LYS A 382 -6.87 -16.56 1.54
N THR A 383 -5.91 -17.22 2.19
CA THR A 383 -4.96 -16.53 3.05
C THR A 383 -4.04 -15.61 2.27
N ARG A 384 -3.49 -16.07 1.14
CA ARG A 384 -2.63 -15.25 0.28
C ARG A 384 -3.38 -14.06 -0.34
N LEU A 385 -4.60 -14.28 -0.81
CA LEU A 385 -5.46 -13.23 -1.35
C LEU A 385 -5.78 -12.16 -0.31
N LEU A 386 -6.15 -12.58 0.91
CA LEU A 386 -6.43 -11.66 1.99
C LEU A 386 -5.16 -10.91 2.43
N GLY A 387 -4.00 -11.59 2.54
CA GLY A 387 -2.73 -10.93 2.86
C GLY A 387 -2.36 -9.86 1.84
N GLN A 388 -2.44 -10.17 0.54
CA GLN A 388 -2.19 -9.21 -0.55
C GLN A 388 -3.18 -8.03 -0.53
N ALA A 389 -4.45 -8.32 -0.27
CA ALA A 389 -5.48 -7.28 -0.19
C ALA A 389 -5.28 -6.35 1.03
N LEU A 390 -4.81 -6.89 2.16
CA LEU A 390 -4.52 -6.13 3.37
C LEU A 390 -3.26 -5.27 3.24
N SER A 391 -2.19 -5.78 2.59
CA SER A 391 -0.93 -5.05 2.43
C SER A 391 -0.95 -3.96 1.35
N SER A 392 -1.99 -3.93 0.51
CA SER A 392 -2.10 -2.96 -0.58
C SER A 392 -2.74 -1.66 -0.12
N THR A 393 -2.24 -0.54 -0.62
CA THR A 393 -2.79 0.80 -0.40
C THR A 393 -3.88 1.16 -1.42
N SER A 394 -4.14 0.32 -2.43
CA SER A 394 -5.18 0.61 -3.41
C SER A 394 -6.58 0.47 -2.80
N THR A 395 -7.47 1.42 -3.10
CA THR A 395 -8.89 1.41 -2.65
C THR A 395 -9.61 0.12 -3.07
N LEU A 396 -9.23 -0.39 -4.25
CA LEU A 396 -9.69 -1.66 -4.80
C LEU A 396 -9.32 -2.87 -3.92
N ALA A 397 -8.07 -2.92 -3.45
CA ALA A 397 -7.61 -3.98 -2.58
C ALA A 397 -8.24 -3.88 -1.18
N GLN A 398 -8.45 -2.67 -0.65
CA GLN A 398 -9.19 -2.46 0.60
C GLN A 398 -10.65 -2.96 0.49
N SER A 399 -11.31 -2.69 -0.64
CA SER A 399 -12.64 -3.22 -0.94
C SER A 399 -12.62 -4.76 -1.02
N ALA A 400 -11.62 -5.34 -1.69
CA ALA A 400 -11.41 -6.79 -1.73
C ALA A 400 -11.25 -7.40 -0.34
N ALA A 401 -10.40 -6.81 0.50
CA ALA A 401 -10.19 -7.26 1.87
C ALA A 401 -11.49 -7.21 2.67
N SER A 402 -12.28 -6.14 2.55
CA SER A 402 -13.59 -6.01 3.21
C SER A 402 -14.58 -7.09 2.76
N HIS A 403 -14.63 -7.41 1.47
CA HIS A 403 -15.47 -8.48 0.94
C HIS A 403 -15.02 -9.87 1.41
N ILE A 404 -13.70 -10.13 1.40
CA ILE A 404 -13.15 -11.39 1.91
C ILE A 404 -13.47 -11.52 3.41
N ALA A 405 -13.28 -10.47 4.20
CA ALA A 405 -13.64 -10.44 5.62
C ALA A 405 -15.13 -10.73 5.83
N THR A 406 -16.01 -10.09 5.04
CA THR A 406 -17.46 -10.35 5.05
C THR A 406 -17.77 -11.82 4.75
N SER A 407 -17.05 -12.45 3.83
CA SER A 407 -17.21 -13.87 3.52
C SER A 407 -16.76 -14.77 4.68
N LEU A 408 -15.70 -14.38 5.40
CA LEU A 408 -15.21 -15.11 6.58
C LEU A 408 -16.16 -15.00 7.77
N LEU A 409 -16.89 -13.89 7.91
CA LEU A 409 -17.96 -13.72 8.90
C LEU A 409 -19.11 -14.72 8.73
N ARG A 410 -19.32 -15.26 7.52
CA ARG A 410 -20.33 -16.30 7.26
C ARG A 410 -19.90 -17.69 7.71
N LEU A 411 -18.62 -17.89 8.04
CA LEU A 411 -18.14 -19.15 8.61
C LEU A 411 -18.63 -19.25 10.06
N ASN A 412 -18.99 -20.46 10.50
CA ASN A 412 -19.25 -20.67 11.92
C ASN A 412 -18.01 -20.35 12.75
N ARG A 413 -18.22 -19.99 14.02
CA ARG A 413 -17.15 -19.52 14.92
C ARG A 413 -15.92 -20.43 14.93
N LYS A 414 -16.11 -21.76 15.04
CA LYS A 414 -15.01 -22.75 15.06
C LYS A 414 -14.19 -22.74 13.77
N LYS A 415 -14.84 -22.73 12.61
CA LYS A 415 -14.18 -22.69 11.29
C LYS A 415 -13.42 -21.38 11.08
N ARG A 416 -13.99 -20.25 11.52
CA ARG A 416 -13.34 -18.95 11.41
C ARG A 416 -12.13 -18.84 12.32
N SER A 417 -12.24 -19.26 13.58
CA SER A 417 -11.10 -19.29 14.51
C SER A 417 -9.98 -20.16 13.96
N PHE A 418 -10.29 -21.37 13.48
CA PHE A 418 -9.30 -22.24 12.84
C PHE A 418 -8.65 -21.59 11.61
N PHE A 419 -9.44 -20.90 10.79
CA PHE A 419 -8.93 -20.17 9.64
C PHE A 419 -7.92 -19.10 10.06
N LEU A 420 -8.31 -18.23 11.01
CA LEU A 420 -7.45 -17.13 11.48
C LEU A 420 -6.17 -17.64 12.14
N THR A 421 -6.23 -18.68 12.96
CA THR A 421 -5.01 -19.27 13.56
C THR A 421 -4.03 -19.77 12.51
N LYS A 422 -4.54 -20.50 11.49
CA LYS A 422 -3.69 -21.02 10.41
C LYS A 422 -3.19 -19.92 9.47
N ALA A 423 -4.00 -18.87 9.30
CA ALA A 423 -3.70 -17.74 8.43
C ALA A 423 -2.64 -16.84 9.06
N GLN A 424 -2.79 -16.56 10.36
CA GLN A 424 -1.82 -15.83 11.15
C GLN A 424 -0.45 -16.52 11.07
N LEU A 425 -0.39 -17.83 11.32
CA LEU A 425 0.86 -18.60 11.23
C LEU A 425 1.57 -18.59 9.86
N LYS A 426 0.87 -18.29 8.76
CA LYS A 426 1.42 -18.44 7.40
C LYS A 426 1.65 -17.13 6.68
N GLU A 427 0.72 -16.19 6.83
CA GLU A 427 0.63 -14.96 6.04
C GLU A 427 0.42 -13.73 6.94
N ASP A 428 0.48 -13.90 8.27
CA ASP A 428 0.42 -12.81 9.25
C ASP A 428 -0.82 -11.90 9.11
N ILE A 429 -1.96 -12.51 8.77
CA ILE A 429 -3.17 -11.79 8.34
C ILE A 429 -3.68 -10.80 9.39
N LEU A 430 -3.66 -11.17 10.67
CA LEU A 430 -4.12 -10.27 11.73
C LEU A 430 -3.16 -9.11 11.91
N THR A 431 -1.85 -9.34 11.80
CA THR A 431 -0.85 -8.26 11.85
C THR A 431 -0.96 -7.32 10.65
N LEU A 432 -1.15 -7.85 9.44
CA LEU A 432 -1.40 -7.03 8.25
C LEU A 432 -2.68 -6.21 8.39
N ALA A 433 -3.76 -6.82 8.91
CA ALA A 433 -5.01 -6.12 9.15
C ALA A 433 -4.87 -5.06 10.25
N ALA A 434 -4.17 -5.38 11.34
CA ALA A 434 -3.85 -4.47 12.42
C ALA A 434 -3.09 -3.24 11.92
N ARG A 435 -2.08 -3.44 11.06
CA ARG A 435 -1.23 -2.35 10.55
C ARG A 435 -1.95 -1.48 9.52
N TYR A 436 -2.68 -2.07 8.58
CA TYR A 436 -3.16 -1.36 7.40
C TYR A 436 -4.67 -1.10 7.36
N GLN A 437 -5.49 -1.92 8.03
CA GLN A 437 -6.96 -1.91 7.90
C GLN A 437 -7.65 -2.27 9.25
N PRO A 438 -7.62 -1.37 10.26
CA PRO A 438 -8.05 -1.65 11.64
C PRO A 438 -9.52 -2.06 11.77
N GLU A 439 -10.39 -1.63 10.85
CA GLU A 439 -11.80 -2.01 10.84
C GLU A 439 -11.98 -3.48 10.44
N ILE A 440 -11.09 -3.99 9.58
CA ILE A 440 -11.16 -5.39 9.12
C ILE A 440 -10.75 -6.34 10.25
N ILE A 441 -9.69 -6.03 11.01
CA ILE A 441 -9.30 -6.88 12.13
C ILE A 441 -10.40 -6.96 13.19
N ALA A 442 -11.05 -5.83 13.52
CA ALA A 442 -12.20 -5.81 14.43
C ALA A 442 -13.34 -6.73 13.93
N ARG A 443 -13.66 -6.66 12.64
CA ARG A 443 -14.67 -7.52 12.00
C ARG A 443 -14.25 -8.99 11.99
N LEU A 444 -13.01 -9.33 11.64
CA LEU A 444 -12.53 -10.71 11.61
C LEU A 444 -12.66 -11.39 12.99
N LEU A 445 -12.52 -10.62 14.07
CA LEU A 445 -12.62 -11.07 15.46
C LEU A 445 -14.05 -11.04 16.03
N GLU A 446 -15.01 -10.44 15.34
CA GLU A 446 -16.40 -10.31 15.80
C GLU A 446 -17.01 -11.69 16.08
N ASN A 447 -17.73 -11.91 17.19
CA ASN A 447 -18.30 -13.21 17.57
C ASN A 447 -17.30 -14.36 17.80
N ILE A 448 -16.00 -14.08 17.97
CA ILE A 448 -15.01 -15.02 18.52
C ILE A 448 -14.99 -14.88 20.05
N ALA A 449 -14.80 -15.97 20.81
CA ALA A 449 -14.74 -15.83 22.27
C ALA A 449 -13.51 -15.04 22.70
N ALA A 450 -13.62 -14.38 23.86
CA ALA A 450 -12.55 -13.57 24.41
C ALA A 450 -11.21 -14.31 24.49
N ASP A 451 -11.17 -15.52 25.05
CA ASP A 451 -9.90 -16.29 25.14
C ASP A 451 -9.30 -16.65 23.77
N GLU A 452 -10.13 -16.97 22.79
CA GLU A 452 -9.70 -17.25 21.41
C GLU A 452 -9.18 -15.97 20.73
N LYS A 453 -9.84 -14.82 20.94
CA LYS A 453 -9.38 -13.52 20.45
C LYS A 453 -8.01 -13.19 21.02
N ILE A 454 -7.84 -13.32 22.35
CA ILE A 454 -6.57 -13.07 23.02
C ILE A 454 -5.49 -13.96 22.40
N MET A 455 -5.72 -15.28 22.35
CA MET A 455 -4.76 -16.22 21.76
C MET A 455 -4.35 -15.84 20.32
N LEU A 456 -5.31 -15.44 19.48
CA LEU A 456 -5.05 -15.01 18.10
C LEU A 456 -4.23 -13.72 18.02
N MET A 457 -4.56 -12.76 18.87
CA MET A 457 -3.95 -11.43 18.89
C MET A 457 -2.55 -11.42 19.51
N THR A 458 -2.29 -12.36 20.42
CA THR A 458 -1.02 -12.51 21.12
C THR A 458 -0.11 -13.56 20.50
N GLN A 459 -0.53 -14.16 19.38
CA GLN A 459 0.23 -15.20 18.73
C GLN A 459 1.52 -14.57 18.14
N PRO A 460 2.71 -15.00 18.59
CA PRO A 460 3.96 -14.37 18.16
C PRO A 460 4.18 -14.64 16.66
N MET A 461 4.27 -13.58 15.89
CA MET A 461 4.79 -13.56 14.53
C MET A 461 5.92 -12.54 14.52
N PHE A 462 7.05 -12.90 13.93
CA PHE A 462 8.29 -12.14 14.02
C PHE A 462 8.12 -10.69 13.52
N PRO A 463 8.50 -9.61 14.24
CA PRO A 463 8.93 -9.52 15.65
C PRO A 463 7.82 -9.13 16.65
N GLN A 464 6.63 -8.71 16.18
CA GLN A 464 5.53 -8.23 17.01
C GLN A 464 4.24 -9.02 16.76
N ASN A 465 3.42 -9.17 17.78
CA ASN A 465 2.10 -9.78 17.61
C ASN A 465 1.09 -8.79 17.00
N ALA A 466 -0.05 -9.31 16.54
CA ALA A 466 -1.06 -8.48 15.87
C ALA A 466 -1.63 -7.38 16.78
N PHE A 467 -1.65 -7.57 18.09
CA PHE A 467 -2.14 -6.53 19.02
C PHE A 467 -1.15 -5.40 19.21
N GLU A 468 0.14 -5.71 19.34
CA GLU A 468 1.22 -4.74 19.39
C GLU A 468 1.23 -3.86 18.14
N GLU A 469 1.08 -4.48 16.97
CA GLU A 469 0.99 -3.77 15.69
C GLU A 469 -0.29 -2.92 15.61
N TRP A 470 -1.41 -3.44 16.13
CA TRP A 470 -2.67 -2.69 16.10
C TRP A 470 -2.59 -1.46 16.99
N LEU A 471 -2.01 -1.62 18.18
CA LEU A 471 -1.69 -0.50 19.04
C LEU A 471 -0.78 0.47 18.28
N GLN A 472 0.32 -0.01 17.68
CA GLN A 472 1.38 0.84 17.08
C GLN A 472 0.85 1.77 16.02
N TYR A 473 -0.01 1.25 15.14
CA TYR A 473 -0.49 2.01 14.00
C TYR A 473 -1.87 2.62 14.22
N HIS A 474 -2.71 2.06 15.12
CA HIS A 474 -4.09 2.52 15.35
C HIS A 474 -4.52 2.42 16.82
N PRO A 475 -3.91 3.20 17.73
CA PRO A 475 -4.10 3.05 19.18
C PRO A 475 -5.54 3.24 19.64
N ILE A 476 -6.29 4.15 19.01
CA ILE A 476 -7.71 4.39 19.35
C ILE A 476 -8.55 3.13 19.09
N HIS A 477 -8.34 2.46 17.96
CA HIS A 477 -9.08 1.24 17.61
C HIS A 477 -8.67 0.06 18.49
N ALA A 478 -7.37 -0.07 18.77
CA ALA A 478 -6.85 -1.12 19.63
C ALA A 478 -7.35 -0.98 21.08
N THR A 479 -7.44 0.24 21.61
CA THR A 479 -8.02 0.51 22.94
C THR A 479 -9.52 0.24 22.97
N ALA A 480 -10.26 0.68 21.96
CA ALA A 480 -11.68 0.34 21.85
C ALA A 480 -11.89 -1.18 21.82
N PHE A 481 -11.03 -1.92 21.11
CA PHE A 481 -11.02 -3.39 21.12
C PHE A 481 -10.70 -3.95 22.51
N LEU A 482 -9.73 -3.39 23.23
CA LEU A 482 -9.35 -3.83 24.56
C LEU A 482 -10.46 -3.63 25.60
N HIS A 483 -11.23 -2.54 25.52
CA HIS A 483 -12.40 -2.32 26.38
C HIS A 483 -13.54 -3.33 26.13
N THR A 484 -13.48 -4.15 25.08
CA THR A 484 -14.44 -5.26 24.89
C THR A 484 -14.15 -6.47 25.79
N PHE A 485 -13.06 -6.45 26.55
CA PHE A 485 -12.63 -7.53 27.45
C PHE A 485 -12.82 -7.16 28.92
N TYR A 486 -13.01 -8.17 29.77
CA TYR A 486 -12.97 -8.00 31.22
C TYR A 486 -11.55 -7.67 31.71
N PRO A 487 -11.36 -7.03 32.87
CA PRO A 487 -10.04 -6.61 33.35
C PRO A 487 -8.97 -7.71 33.37
N HIS A 488 -9.32 -8.92 33.82
CA HIS A 488 -8.38 -10.06 33.82
C HIS A 488 -7.97 -10.52 32.41
N GLN A 489 -8.85 -10.34 31.41
CA GLN A 489 -8.59 -10.64 30.01
C GLN A 489 -7.77 -9.54 29.34
N GLN A 490 -8.03 -8.27 29.66
CA GLN A 490 -7.20 -7.15 29.25
C GLN A 490 -5.76 -7.36 29.72
N LEU A 491 -5.59 -7.72 31.01
CA LEU A 491 -4.30 -8.06 31.57
C LEU A 491 -3.65 -9.21 30.80
N LYS A 492 -4.36 -10.30 30.52
CA LYS A 492 -3.84 -11.44 29.75
C LYS A 492 -3.40 -11.05 28.33
N LEU A 493 -4.09 -10.12 27.67
CA LEU A 493 -3.74 -9.58 26.36
C LEU A 493 -2.51 -8.67 26.43
N LEU A 494 -2.39 -7.85 27.48
CA LEU A 494 -1.25 -6.98 27.74
C LEU A 494 -0.01 -7.74 28.27
N SER A 495 -0.20 -8.90 28.89
CA SER A 495 0.84 -9.69 29.55
C SER A 495 1.19 -10.99 28.83
N SER A 496 0.69 -11.21 27.60
CA SER A 496 0.84 -12.48 26.90
C SER A 496 2.30 -12.77 26.58
N ASN A 497 2.91 -13.55 27.48
CA ASN A 497 4.33 -13.86 27.53
C ASN A 497 4.64 -15.17 26.80
N GLN A 498 5.04 -15.09 25.53
CA GLN A 498 5.73 -16.22 24.88
C GLN A 498 7.06 -15.85 24.20
N GLY A 499 7.59 -14.63 24.38
CA GLY A 499 8.89 -14.30 23.79
C GLY A 499 9.67 -13.18 24.47
N GLN A 500 9.04 -12.04 24.75
CA GLN A 500 9.71 -10.85 25.32
C GLN A 500 8.68 -9.82 25.85
N SER A 501 7.38 -10.12 25.83
CA SER A 501 6.26 -9.18 25.67
C SER A 501 5.53 -8.80 26.96
N GLY A 502 6.30 -8.40 27.98
CA GLY A 502 5.83 -7.40 28.94
C GLY A 502 5.82 -5.98 28.40
N GLU A 503 6.37 -5.83 27.20
CA GLU A 503 6.65 -4.55 26.59
C GLU A 503 5.42 -3.91 25.97
N VAL A 504 4.24 -4.53 25.86
CA VAL A 504 3.12 -3.89 25.11
C VAL A 504 2.75 -2.54 25.72
N LEU A 505 2.49 -2.50 27.03
CA LEU A 505 2.17 -1.24 27.73
C LEU A 505 3.40 -0.32 27.83
N LEU A 506 4.58 -0.89 28.04
CA LEU A 506 5.82 -0.13 28.12
C LEU A 506 6.18 0.49 26.76
N ASN A 507 5.85 -0.17 25.65
CA ASN A 507 5.95 0.32 24.28
C ASN A 507 4.86 1.36 24.01
N ILE A 508 3.66 1.20 24.56
CA ILE A 508 2.66 2.29 24.56
C ILE A 508 3.23 3.54 25.23
N MET A 509 3.92 3.39 26.34
CA MET A 509 4.56 4.51 27.04
C MET A 509 5.83 5.03 26.35
N ASN A 510 6.49 4.19 25.56
CA ASN A 510 7.73 4.57 24.88
C ASN A 510 7.47 5.27 23.55
N TYR A 511 6.40 4.90 22.85
CA TYR A 511 6.16 5.35 21.47
C TYR A 511 5.01 6.34 21.31
N TYR A 512 4.14 6.56 22.31
CA TYR A 512 2.86 7.26 22.09
C TYR A 512 2.69 8.47 22.97
N THR A 513 2.30 9.57 22.36
CA THR A 513 2.12 10.88 22.99
C THR A 513 0.77 11.10 23.68
N THR A 514 -0.01 10.04 23.95
CA THR A 514 -1.37 10.18 24.53
C THR A 514 -1.48 9.60 25.94
N PRO A 515 -1.14 10.39 26.97
CA PRO A 515 -1.31 10.05 28.39
C PRO A 515 -2.67 9.47 28.74
N ALA A 516 -3.75 10.03 28.19
CA ALA A 516 -5.12 9.60 28.46
C ALA A 516 -5.32 8.10 28.19
N LEU A 517 -4.68 7.57 27.13
CA LEU A 517 -4.78 6.16 26.78
C LEU A 517 -4.26 5.27 27.90
N VAL A 518 -3.08 5.61 28.42
CA VAL A 518 -2.43 4.85 29.48
C VAL A 518 -3.24 4.93 30.76
N LEU A 519 -3.78 6.10 31.09
CA LEU A 519 -4.67 6.28 32.23
C LEU A 519 -5.90 5.39 32.14
N ASP A 520 -6.58 5.38 30.99
CA ASP A 520 -7.75 4.53 30.77
C ASP A 520 -7.39 3.05 30.97
N LEU A 521 -6.24 2.59 30.46
CA LEU A 521 -5.77 1.21 30.62
C LEU A 521 -5.51 0.82 32.07
N ILE A 522 -4.97 1.74 32.88
CA ILE A 522 -4.64 1.47 34.27
C ILE A 522 -5.81 1.73 35.23
N THR A 523 -6.85 2.46 34.80
CA THR A 523 -7.98 2.83 35.68
C THR A 523 -8.74 1.60 36.18
N ASP A 524 -8.88 0.57 35.35
CA ASP A 524 -9.67 -0.63 35.65
C ASP A 524 -8.90 -1.75 36.36
N LEU A 525 -7.59 -1.60 36.58
CA LEU A 525 -6.76 -2.61 37.24
C LEU A 525 -6.96 -2.59 38.76
N ASN A 526 -7.07 -3.78 39.37
CA ASN A 526 -7.03 -3.92 40.82
C ASN A 526 -5.59 -3.73 41.35
N SER A 527 -5.43 -3.55 42.67
CA SER A 527 -4.13 -3.24 43.29
C SER A 527 -3.03 -4.25 42.94
N ASP A 528 -3.33 -5.56 42.96
CA ASP A 528 -2.35 -6.61 42.68
C ASP A 528 -1.93 -6.61 41.21
N GLN A 529 -2.88 -6.48 40.30
CA GLN A 529 -2.66 -6.40 38.86
C GLN A 529 -1.85 -5.14 38.50
N TYR A 530 -2.22 -4.03 39.11
CA TYR A 530 -1.57 -2.75 38.94
C TYR A 530 -0.11 -2.81 39.42
N LEU A 531 0.12 -3.43 40.57
CA LEU A 531 1.48 -3.63 41.11
C LEU A 531 2.30 -4.57 40.22
N ALA A 532 1.76 -5.71 39.82
CA ALA A 532 2.45 -6.66 38.94
C ALA A 532 2.89 -5.98 37.63
N MET A 533 2.03 -5.15 37.06
CA MET A 533 2.32 -4.34 35.87
C MET A 533 3.41 -3.29 36.13
N LEU A 534 3.37 -2.58 37.26
CA LEU A 534 4.41 -1.59 37.63
C LEU A 534 5.79 -2.23 37.84
N THR A 535 5.82 -3.48 38.32
CA THR A 535 7.07 -4.23 38.52
C THR A 535 7.65 -4.84 37.24
N GLN A 536 6.91 -4.79 36.14
CA GLN A 536 7.37 -5.34 34.86
C GLN A 536 8.43 -4.44 34.22
N GLN A 537 9.51 -5.05 33.75
CA GLN A 537 10.66 -4.37 33.15
C GLN A 537 10.78 -4.70 31.66
N LEU A 538 11.15 -3.71 30.83
CA LEU A 538 11.46 -3.88 29.39
C LEU A 538 12.66 -4.80 29.21
N ALA A 539 12.65 -5.69 28.21
CA ALA A 539 13.74 -6.66 28.03
C ALA A 539 15.07 -6.00 27.60
N GLN A 540 15.00 -4.87 26.88
CA GLN A 540 16.19 -4.21 26.34
C GLN A 540 16.95 -3.39 27.39
N ASN A 541 16.24 -2.66 28.26
CA ASN A 541 16.83 -1.70 29.20
C ASN A 541 16.45 -1.93 30.66
N ASN A 542 15.64 -2.95 30.98
CA ASN A 542 14.99 -3.13 32.27
C ASN A 542 14.25 -1.90 32.81
N ASP A 543 13.83 -0.98 31.93
CA ASP A 543 13.00 0.16 32.31
C ASP A 543 11.59 -0.33 32.68
N ASN A 544 11.03 0.21 33.76
CA ASN A 544 9.67 -0.09 34.20
C ASN A 544 8.73 1.08 33.86
N LEU A 545 7.45 0.93 34.17
CA LEU A 545 6.45 1.94 33.85
C LEU A 545 6.74 3.30 34.50
N LEU A 546 7.34 3.31 35.70
CA LEU A 546 7.71 4.55 36.40
C LEU A 546 8.88 5.25 35.69
N THR A 547 9.92 4.52 35.31
CA THR A 547 11.08 5.12 34.63
C THR A 547 10.68 5.69 33.26
N LEU A 548 9.87 4.95 32.49
CA LEU A 548 9.34 5.42 31.21
C LEU A 548 8.39 6.62 31.36
N SER A 549 7.56 6.64 32.42
CA SER A 549 6.70 7.81 32.67
C SER A 549 7.52 9.07 32.88
N ILE A 550 8.65 9.01 33.60
CA ILE A 550 9.49 10.19 33.81
C ILE A 550 10.15 10.65 32.51
N GLN A 551 10.63 9.71 31.72
CA GLN A 551 11.36 10.00 30.48
C GLN A 551 10.45 10.58 29.39
N ASN A 552 9.23 10.04 29.26
CA ASN A 552 8.38 10.32 28.11
C ASN A 552 7.10 11.09 28.46
N HIS A 553 6.48 10.84 29.62
CA HIS A 553 5.17 11.35 30.01
C HIS A 553 5.08 11.71 31.51
N PRO A 554 5.85 12.70 32.00
CA PRO A 554 5.94 13.01 33.42
C PRO A 554 4.57 13.36 34.04
N GLU A 555 3.63 13.87 33.25
CA GLU A 555 2.24 14.13 33.62
C GLU A 555 1.46 12.90 34.10
N LEU A 556 1.89 11.69 33.70
CA LEU A 556 1.26 10.44 34.14
C LEU A 556 1.70 10.01 35.54
N LEU A 557 2.84 10.50 36.01
CA LEU A 557 3.45 10.02 37.24
C LEU A 557 2.52 10.23 38.45
N GLU A 558 1.85 11.39 38.55
CA GLU A 558 0.93 11.67 39.65
C GLU A 558 -0.25 10.70 39.70
N ALA A 559 -0.89 10.47 38.55
CA ALA A 559 -2.00 9.54 38.45
C ALA A 559 -1.56 8.09 38.72
N ILE A 560 -0.34 7.73 38.30
CA ILE A 560 0.24 6.43 38.60
C ILE A 560 0.44 6.27 40.11
N LEU A 561 1.12 7.22 40.75
CA LEU A 561 1.44 7.18 42.18
C LEU A 561 0.20 7.27 43.09
N ALA A 562 -0.86 7.94 42.62
CA ALA A 562 -2.14 8.02 43.34
C ALA A 562 -2.77 6.64 43.57
N LYS A 563 -2.49 5.66 42.70
CA LYS A 563 -2.97 4.27 42.82
C LYS A 563 -2.02 3.34 43.56
N VAL A 564 -0.77 3.73 43.76
CA VAL A 564 0.22 2.91 44.48
C VAL A 564 0.12 3.14 45.97
N GLU A 565 -0.17 2.08 46.73
CA GLU A 565 -0.16 2.13 48.18
C GLU A 565 1.22 2.55 48.72
N PRO A 566 1.28 3.41 49.75
CA PRO A 566 2.55 3.88 50.30
C PRO A 566 3.53 2.77 50.67
N ALA A 567 3.03 1.61 51.12
CA ALA A 567 3.83 0.46 51.50
C ALA A 567 4.65 -0.13 50.33
N HIS A 568 4.20 0.00 49.08
CA HIS A 568 4.85 -0.57 47.91
C HIS A 568 5.76 0.42 47.16
N ARG A 569 5.63 1.73 47.45
CA ARG A 569 6.38 2.78 46.74
C ARG A 569 7.89 2.63 46.91
N PHE A 570 8.35 2.28 48.11
CA PHE A 570 9.78 2.11 48.38
C PHE A 570 10.40 1.00 47.53
N ASP A 571 9.77 -0.17 47.49
CA ASP A 571 10.27 -1.32 46.72
C ASP A 571 10.25 -1.04 45.23
N LEU A 572 9.20 -0.39 44.72
CA LEU A 572 9.12 0.04 43.33
C LEU A 572 10.22 1.05 42.97
N TYR A 573 10.47 2.03 43.84
CA TYR A 573 11.48 3.06 43.58
C TYR A 573 12.91 2.54 43.76
N ALA A 574 13.07 1.42 44.46
CA ALA A 574 14.33 0.73 44.62
C ALA A 574 14.69 -0.16 43.43
N GLN A 575 13.78 -0.40 42.49
CA GLN A 575 14.06 -1.17 41.28
C GLN A 575 15.03 -0.40 40.39
N GLU A 576 16.05 -1.11 39.94
CA GLU A 576 17.09 -0.57 39.06
C GLU A 576 16.87 -1.10 37.64
N ASN A 577 17.07 -0.24 36.65
CA ASN A 577 17.08 -0.63 35.25
C ASN A 577 18.45 -1.26 34.88
N ALA A 578 18.68 -1.55 33.60
CA ALA A 578 19.89 -2.24 33.12
C ALA A 578 21.16 -1.40 33.31
N LEU A 579 21.00 -0.09 33.49
CA LEU A 579 22.08 0.84 33.83
C LEU A 579 22.28 0.98 35.36
N GLY A 580 21.62 0.16 36.16
CA GLY A 580 21.60 0.30 37.61
C GLY A 580 20.83 1.54 38.08
N LEU A 581 20.15 2.27 37.21
CA LEU A 581 19.48 3.51 37.60
C LEU A 581 18.09 3.20 38.13
N ASN A 582 17.82 3.68 39.34
CA ASN A 582 16.47 3.67 39.89
C ASN A 582 15.69 4.94 39.49
N VAL A 583 14.39 4.94 39.73
CA VAL A 583 13.49 6.03 39.31
C VAL A 583 13.93 7.42 39.84
N LEU A 584 14.47 7.48 41.05
CA LEU A 584 14.93 8.72 41.68
C LEU A 584 16.23 9.22 41.01
N MET A 585 17.12 8.31 40.65
CA MET A 585 18.36 8.61 39.92
C MET A 585 18.05 9.15 38.51
N ILE A 586 17.05 8.59 37.82
CA ILE A 586 16.61 9.07 36.50
C ILE A 586 16.05 10.48 36.62
N ALA A 587 15.16 10.74 37.59
CA ALA A 587 14.62 12.08 37.82
C ALA A 587 15.71 13.11 38.20
N ALA A 588 16.74 12.67 38.94
CA ALA A 588 17.87 13.51 39.33
C ALA A 588 18.80 13.85 38.14
N SER A 589 18.86 13.02 37.11
CA SER A 589 19.80 13.15 35.99
C SER A 589 19.53 14.33 35.06
N SER A 590 18.35 14.95 35.13
CA SER A 590 17.96 16.07 34.26
C SER A 590 17.11 17.10 34.98
N ALA A 591 17.35 18.39 34.71
CA ALA A 591 16.57 19.49 35.27
C ALA A 591 15.10 19.48 34.81
N ASN A 592 14.81 18.87 33.65
CA ASN A 592 13.45 18.77 33.11
C ASN A 592 12.55 17.83 33.94
N PHE A 593 13.15 16.95 34.75
CA PHE A 593 12.41 15.98 35.57
C PHE A 593 12.28 16.42 37.03
N PHE A 594 12.54 17.69 37.34
CA PHE A 594 12.53 18.19 38.71
C PHE A 594 11.16 18.05 39.39
N ASP A 595 10.06 18.31 38.68
CA ASP A 595 8.73 18.18 39.27
C ASP A 595 8.40 16.71 39.59
N SER A 596 8.79 15.80 38.70
CA SER A 596 8.74 14.34 38.95
C SER A 596 9.59 13.93 40.16
N LEU A 597 10.79 14.51 40.31
CA LEU A 597 11.65 14.27 41.48
C LEU A 597 10.96 14.68 42.79
N CYS A 598 10.38 15.89 42.82
CA CYS A 598 9.65 16.37 43.99
C CYS A 598 8.47 15.47 44.32
N LEU A 599 7.68 15.09 43.31
CA LEU A 599 6.53 14.22 43.47
C LEU A 599 6.91 12.84 44.04
N LEU A 600 7.99 12.23 43.53
CA LEU A 600 8.53 10.97 44.06
C LEU A 600 8.93 11.13 45.54
N LEU A 601 9.68 12.18 45.89
CA LEU A 601 10.11 12.40 47.27
C LEU A 601 8.93 12.66 48.22
N ASP A 602 7.95 13.47 47.80
CA ASP A 602 6.75 13.77 48.58
C ASP A 602 5.86 12.55 48.81
N SER A 603 5.92 11.57 47.91
CA SER A 603 5.16 10.33 48.03
C SER A 603 5.75 9.33 49.04
N LEU A 604 6.95 9.58 49.58
CA LEU A 604 7.69 8.69 50.49
C LEU A 604 7.75 9.24 51.92
N GLU A 605 7.84 8.34 52.89
CA GLU A 605 8.21 8.71 54.25
C GLU A 605 9.65 9.22 54.33
N HIS A 606 9.91 10.13 55.26
CA HIS A 606 11.24 10.73 55.41
C HIS A 606 12.37 9.71 55.59
N GLY A 607 12.14 8.61 56.32
CA GLY A 607 13.15 7.55 56.48
C GLY A 607 13.52 6.90 55.15
N MET A 608 12.51 6.62 54.33
CA MET A 608 12.65 6.03 52.99
C MET A 608 13.33 6.96 52.00
N GLN A 609 13.03 8.27 52.07
CA GLN A 609 13.70 9.31 51.27
C GLN A 609 15.22 9.27 51.47
N GLN A 610 15.68 9.27 52.73
CA GLN A 610 17.12 9.24 53.03
C GLN A 610 17.79 7.98 52.46
N THR A 611 17.13 6.83 52.64
CA THR A 611 17.64 5.55 52.13
C THR A 611 17.75 5.54 50.61
N LEU A 612 16.75 6.03 49.87
CA LEU A 612 16.79 6.04 48.41
C LEU A 612 17.76 7.09 47.84
N ILE A 613 17.86 8.27 48.47
CA ILE A 613 18.81 9.32 48.04
C ILE A 613 20.25 8.81 48.08
N TYR A 614 20.61 8.05 49.11
CA TYR A 614 21.96 7.49 49.32
C TYR A 614 22.12 6.02 48.92
N ARG A 615 21.12 5.42 48.29
CA ARG A 615 21.25 4.05 47.78
C ARG A 615 22.25 4.05 46.62
N ASN A 616 23.27 3.21 46.73
CA ASN A 616 24.22 2.97 45.66
C ASN A 616 23.59 2.08 44.60
N ASN A 617 23.77 2.43 43.33
CA ASN A 617 23.54 1.51 42.22
C ASN A 617 24.73 0.56 42.02
N LEU A 618 24.66 -0.26 40.96
CA LEU A 618 25.75 -1.14 40.50
C LEU A 618 27.09 -0.43 40.23
N PHE A 619 27.09 0.90 40.05
CA PHE A 619 28.29 1.72 39.80
C PHE A 619 28.72 2.55 41.02
N GLU A 620 28.21 2.22 42.21
CA GLU A 620 28.47 2.96 43.46
C GLU A 620 28.05 4.44 43.40
N GLN A 621 27.14 4.78 42.48
CA GLN A 621 26.56 6.11 42.38
C GLN A 621 25.25 6.16 43.15
N THR A 622 25.02 7.31 43.80
CA THR A 622 23.76 7.65 44.48
C THR A 622 22.94 8.61 43.63
N ALA A 623 21.65 8.77 43.92
CA ALA A 623 20.84 9.80 43.25
C ALA A 623 21.44 11.20 43.47
N TYR A 624 22.03 11.44 44.64
CA TYR A 624 22.76 12.67 44.96
C TYR A 624 23.99 12.88 44.06
N SER A 625 24.85 11.87 43.93
CA SER A 625 26.04 11.98 43.07
C SER A 625 25.70 12.09 41.59
N ILE A 626 24.58 11.49 41.15
CA ILE A 626 24.07 11.64 39.79
C ILE A 626 23.60 13.08 39.54
N ALA A 627 22.81 13.67 40.46
CA ALA A 627 22.42 15.09 40.36
C ALA A 627 23.64 16.02 40.29
N MET A 628 24.67 15.73 41.10
CA MET A 628 25.93 16.48 41.09
C MET A 628 26.67 16.36 39.76
N THR A 629 26.77 15.15 39.22
CA THR A 629 27.45 14.87 37.93
C THR A 629 26.70 15.51 36.76
N ALA A 630 25.36 15.51 36.81
CA ALA A 630 24.51 16.16 35.82
C ALA A 630 24.40 17.70 35.99
N ASN A 631 25.03 18.27 37.03
CA ASN A 631 24.92 19.68 37.39
C ASN A 631 23.45 20.14 37.60
N ASN A 632 22.60 19.25 38.11
CA ASN A 632 21.19 19.53 38.39
C ASN A 632 21.05 20.19 39.77
N ARG A 633 21.34 21.49 39.83
CA ARG A 633 21.36 22.26 41.09
C ARG A 633 20.04 22.22 41.86
N ARG A 634 18.91 22.26 41.15
CA ARG A 634 17.58 22.19 41.79
C ARG A 634 17.38 20.88 42.54
N ALA A 635 17.79 19.75 41.94
CA ALA A 635 17.72 18.45 42.59
C ALA A 635 18.64 18.38 43.83
N LEU A 636 19.85 18.94 43.75
CA LEU A 636 20.77 19.02 44.90
C LEU A 636 20.17 19.81 46.07
N ASP A 637 19.66 21.02 45.79
CA ASP A 637 19.04 21.88 46.81
C ASP A 637 17.84 21.16 47.48
N GLU A 638 17.04 20.45 46.68
CA GLU A 638 15.91 19.66 47.18
C GLU A 638 16.36 18.47 48.04
N PHE A 639 17.40 17.73 47.62
CA PHE A 639 17.98 16.66 48.43
C PHE A 639 18.54 17.20 49.74
N GLU A 640 19.33 18.28 49.74
CA GLU A 640 19.85 18.91 50.95
C GLU A 640 18.72 19.35 51.88
N ARG A 641 17.64 19.92 51.34
CA ARG A 641 16.44 20.31 52.10
C ARG A 641 15.80 19.10 52.81
N ARG A 642 15.61 17.98 52.11
CA ARG A 642 15.02 16.76 52.68
C ARG A 642 15.94 16.12 53.70
N LEU A 643 17.23 16.06 53.44
CA LEU A 643 18.21 15.47 54.35
C LEU A 643 18.35 16.26 55.66
N ASN A 644 18.30 17.59 55.59
CA ASN A 644 18.43 18.48 56.75
C ASN A 644 17.16 18.60 57.60
N TYR A 645 16.00 18.17 57.09
CA TYR A 645 14.73 18.24 57.80
C TYR A 645 14.77 17.49 59.15
N ARG A 646 15.50 16.37 59.24
CA ARG A 646 15.69 15.62 60.50
C ARG A 646 16.49 16.39 61.54
N GLN A 647 17.52 17.13 61.11
CA GLN A 647 18.32 17.96 62.02
C GLN A 647 17.49 19.12 62.59
N LEU A 648 16.58 19.66 61.78
CA LEU A 648 15.63 20.69 62.20
C LEU A 648 14.56 20.14 63.16
N LEU A 649 14.04 18.93 62.93
CA LEU A 649 13.11 18.27 63.86
C LEU A 649 13.76 17.88 65.19
N GLN A 650 15.03 17.45 65.18
CA GLN A 650 15.79 17.18 66.39
C GLN A 650 16.07 18.45 67.21
N LYS A 651 16.33 19.59 66.55
CA LYS A 651 16.49 20.89 67.21
C LYS A 651 15.18 21.47 67.77
N ARG A 652 14.01 21.01 67.30
CA ARG A 652 12.69 21.48 67.73
C ARG A 652 12.03 20.64 68.82
N ARG A 653 12.59 19.48 69.20
CA ARG A 653 12.11 18.78 70.41
C ARG A 653 12.51 19.64 71.62
N PRO A 654 11.56 20.25 72.36
CA PRO A 654 11.90 20.93 73.59
C PRO A 654 12.58 19.91 74.50
N THR A 655 13.71 20.29 75.08
CA THR A 655 14.25 19.60 76.25
C THR A 655 13.18 19.67 77.33
N THR A 656 12.32 18.66 77.39
CA THR A 656 11.40 18.47 78.51
C THR A 656 12.27 18.25 79.72
N THR A 657 12.50 19.34 80.46
CA THR A 657 13.13 19.35 81.76
C THR A 657 12.42 18.29 82.59
N GLN A 658 13.21 17.31 83.03
CA GLN A 658 12.80 16.28 83.96
C GLN A 658 12.31 16.94 85.26
N ASN A 659 11.02 17.25 85.34
CA ASN A 659 10.36 17.38 86.62
C ASN A 659 10.03 15.97 87.10
N THR A 660 10.83 15.55 88.07
CA THR A 660 10.61 14.38 88.91
C THR A 660 9.24 14.51 89.59
N PRO A 661 8.43 13.44 89.63
CA PRO A 661 7.69 13.18 90.85
C PRO A 661 7.96 11.76 91.37
N ALA A 662 8.30 11.76 92.64
CA ALA A 662 8.25 10.72 93.64
C ALA A 662 7.63 9.36 93.26
N LYS A 663 8.41 8.32 93.58
CA LYS A 663 7.99 7.00 94.04
C LYS A 663 6.59 6.99 94.68
N ARG A 664 5.66 6.26 94.06
CA ARG A 664 4.62 5.50 94.78
C ARG A 664 4.49 4.11 94.18
N THR A 665 4.93 3.15 94.97
CA THR A 665 4.59 1.73 94.90
C THR A 665 3.08 1.53 95.12
N CYS A 666 2.44 0.73 94.27
CA CYS A 666 1.38 -0.20 94.69
C CYS A 666 1.22 -1.32 93.67
N HIS A 667 1.30 -2.54 94.19
CA HIS A 667 0.80 -3.77 93.59
C HIS A 667 -0.69 -3.64 93.23
N THR A 668 -1.14 -4.26 92.13
CA THR A 668 -2.03 -5.44 92.17
C THR A 668 -2.42 -5.91 90.77
N SER A 669 -2.71 -7.19 90.74
CA SER A 669 -2.94 -8.14 89.66
C SER A 669 -4.40 -8.25 89.18
N PHE A 670 -4.58 -9.05 88.12
CA PHE A 670 -5.80 -9.83 87.73
C PHE A 670 -6.99 -9.08 87.10
N PHE A 671 -7.33 -9.38 85.83
CA PHE A 671 -8.29 -10.45 85.46
C PHE A 671 -8.35 -10.70 83.93
N GLN A 672 -8.63 -11.96 83.58
CA GLN A 672 -9.02 -12.48 82.26
C GLN A 672 -10.51 -12.23 81.96
N SER A 673 -10.88 -12.20 80.66
CA SER A 673 -12.07 -12.84 80.02
C SER A 673 -12.20 -12.25 78.59
N SER A 674 -12.17 -12.99 77.48
CA SER A 674 -13.09 -14.01 76.92
C SER A 674 -14.54 -13.52 76.74
N HIS A 675 -14.89 -13.12 75.51
CA HIS A 675 -16.28 -13.06 75.03
C HIS A 675 -16.38 -13.57 73.60
N THR A 676 -16.98 -14.76 73.48
CA THR A 676 -17.76 -15.25 72.35
C THR A 676 -19.12 -14.54 72.29
N PRO A 677 -19.74 -14.36 71.11
CA PRO A 677 -21.17 -14.13 70.99
C PRO A 677 -21.93 -15.40 70.53
N PRO A 678 -23.25 -15.48 70.83
CA PRO A 678 -24.00 -16.72 70.80
C PRO A 678 -24.73 -17.02 69.48
N LEU A 679 -25.11 -18.28 69.37
CA LEU A 679 -25.98 -18.90 68.37
C LEU A 679 -27.48 -18.64 68.62
N SER A 680 -28.24 -18.78 67.52
CA SER A 680 -29.63 -19.30 67.40
C SER A 680 -30.79 -18.28 67.37
N PRO A 681 -31.96 -18.58 66.74
CA PRO A 681 -32.37 -19.84 66.10
C PRO A 681 -32.99 -19.75 64.69
N ALA A 682 -33.18 -20.95 64.12
CA ALA A 682 -34.04 -21.36 63.01
C ALA A 682 -35.52 -20.93 63.23
N ASP A 683 -36.46 -20.96 62.29
CA ASP A 683 -36.72 -21.91 61.20
C ASP A 683 -37.84 -21.35 60.28
N GLU A 684 -38.11 -22.08 59.20
CA GLU A 684 -39.38 -22.19 58.43
C GLU A 684 -39.65 -21.31 57.19
N ASP A 685 -39.48 -22.01 56.05
CA ASP A 685 -40.49 -22.28 55.01
C ASP A 685 -41.04 -21.15 54.12
N THR A 686 -40.75 -21.26 52.81
CA THR A 686 -41.78 -21.63 51.83
C THR A 686 -41.19 -21.95 50.45
N ASN A 687 -41.43 -23.19 50.02
CA ASN A 687 -41.42 -23.63 48.62
C ASN A 687 -42.50 -22.90 47.80
N ARG A 688 -42.19 -22.47 46.56
CA ARG A 688 -42.76 -22.97 45.28
C ARG A 688 -42.60 -21.99 44.08
N PRO A 689 -42.75 -22.47 42.82
CA PRO A 689 -41.89 -22.06 41.70
C PRO A 689 -42.62 -21.46 40.47
N GLN A 690 -41.83 -21.23 39.41
CA GLN A 690 -42.14 -21.17 37.96
C GLN A 690 -42.77 -19.90 37.37
N LEU A 691 -42.01 -19.21 36.51
CA LEU A 691 -42.10 -19.27 35.04
C LEU A 691 -40.78 -18.83 34.39
#